data_AF-A0A1I0MJG1-F1
#
_entry.id   AF-A0A1I0MJG1-F1
#
_cell.length_a   1.000
_cell.length_b   1.000
_cell.length_c   1.000
_cell.angle_alpha   90.00
_cell.angle_beta   90.00
_cell.angle_gamma   90.00
#
_symmetry.space_group_name_H-M   'P 1'
#
loop_
_entity.id
_entity.type
_entity.pdbx_description
1 polymer ?
#
loop_
_entity_poly.entity_id
_entity_poly.type
_entity_poly.pdbx_seq_one_letter_code
_entity_poly.pdbx_strand_id
1 'polypeptide(L)'
;MRKYAQIIFTIAISMLATACANEDRLSKESLICKSIIATIDNGSTTRAAVDDVNIVWTSEDAIKVFNSDGSKDETWNIKAKDSGKQSASFTYAGAPVIENGTEAYAVFPASNVDALSSKKLTMTLPNEIAYSSQTVDEKELMKTVIPMWASWNTSLAFHHLAAMIRIKFKNLPVGTSDIILSSSTQFLSGTFTSGSLSETSLPKLSYVSGGAKQVKVTFPETTSQENRIVFIPIPANTYDLKLQAKVHGEIRDIKSWTSREFARGKLYRAEVNYVDITAGSPSEISDKISTIGNGEKIEVNITSASESGIESGNGDNTIAIPNIGGNASIGLNFAQPIVGTSVTSPLVITDNSSSDSSEAQNSLTITQPDASDVSLDISLPKTTVALESSGSTTVYKSITATTATNTLIIGHGVRVENLSINGGNIIIDGGKVDNIINNSTMGTTITATNKDNLIDVITTAHDITLGSKDSKAEVVTVGTMIITGGTTTMTKCKVTGSVTHSSPSMLKMTYSGSNSIKKLHLSSGSAGAEIYGMVDDLVVNTDNAIIDCKYGSSGCGIKSLTTNEPLKEIIWSTLNQGILSDVSYKTKTLTIKTSSSNAQVFNLVPGGNIDNIKLEKDINVFLTADEGLRWGEINTIGGTYDCIYQISPTSDPEEGRVSLSLDGETGTYYTFPNIKAAYNYAYYIKKNTVINIKLNNDIDSKDYLSFGSGYDVTINLNGYHLKFTGRYNFGTNSADKSKLYSNIYLFNGGRLTFTGNGKVTSDVTTDAMCYMKTSSATNTSLTFNGNAEYVAPTRMVWTERGKKSSGSLYDGIPTCVVNGGRFSQLEKGELFYVYTGNLTINGGEFNADGSKFTLNCFDANRTNKDTNQNTGAAKITVLGGRFYKFDPANNAAEGAGTNYVLTGYKSVPDGDWYIVTSE
;
A
#
# COMPACT_ATOMS: atom_id res chain seq x y z
N MET A 1 -24.42 25.18 59.62
CA MET A 1 -25.78 25.09 60.21
C MET A 1 -26.26 23.64 60.19
N ARG A 2 -27.15 23.30 61.11
CA ARG A 2 -27.65 21.99 61.58
C ARG A 2 -28.40 21.09 60.56
N LYS A 3 -28.34 19.76 60.85
CA LYS A 3 -29.41 18.70 60.86
C LYS A 3 -29.76 17.83 59.61
N TYR A 4 -29.47 16.52 59.73
CA TYR A 4 -30.27 15.27 59.60
C TYR A 4 -31.51 15.12 58.69
N ALA A 5 -31.59 13.99 57.95
CA ALA A 5 -32.70 12.99 57.90
C ALA A 5 -32.32 11.79 56.96
N GLN A 6 -32.01 10.59 57.47
CA GLN A 6 -32.84 9.36 57.51
C GLN A 6 -33.43 8.86 56.17
N ILE A 7 -32.94 7.71 55.68
CA ILE A 7 -33.61 6.83 54.72
C ILE A 7 -33.67 5.41 55.34
N ILE A 8 -34.86 4.83 55.28
CA ILE A 8 -35.32 3.62 55.97
C ILE A 8 -34.86 2.37 55.21
N PHE A 9 -34.25 1.42 55.93
CA PHE A 9 -34.04 0.03 55.49
C PHE A 9 -35.24 -0.82 55.93
N THR A 10 -35.93 -1.45 54.99
CA THR A 10 -36.98 -2.44 55.30
C THR A 10 -36.37 -3.83 55.27
N ILE A 11 -36.08 -4.38 56.46
CA ILE A 11 -35.75 -5.79 56.66
C ILE A 11 -37.05 -6.48 57.04
N ALA A 12 -37.54 -7.40 56.21
CA ALA A 12 -38.64 -8.29 56.57
C ALA A 12 -38.08 -9.57 57.20
N ILE A 13 -38.05 -9.61 58.52
CA ILE A 13 -37.91 -10.83 59.33
C ILE A 13 -39.32 -11.39 59.55
N SER A 14 -39.56 -12.65 59.21
CA SER A 14 -40.70 -13.41 59.72
C SER A 14 -40.21 -14.71 60.36
N MET A 15 -40.07 -14.68 61.68
CA MET A 15 -40.16 -15.87 62.54
C MET A 15 -41.60 -15.96 63.06
N LEU A 16 -42.19 -17.15 63.05
CA LEU A 16 -43.39 -17.47 63.82
C LEU A 16 -43.17 -18.78 64.61
N ALA A 17 -43.14 -18.66 65.94
CA ALA A 17 -43.53 -19.69 66.92
C ALA A 17 -44.83 -19.15 67.57
N THR A 18 -45.88 -19.90 67.94
CA THR A 18 -45.98 -21.05 68.86
C THR A 18 -47.41 -21.63 68.83
N ALA A 19 -47.59 -22.93 69.12
CA ALA A 19 -48.77 -23.47 69.82
C ALA A 19 -48.40 -24.77 70.58
N CYS A 20 -48.79 -24.87 71.84
CA CYS A 20 -48.41 -25.90 72.84
C CYS A 20 -49.35 -27.12 72.88
N ALA A 21 -48.80 -28.33 73.12
CA ALA A 21 -49.21 -29.30 74.17
C ALA A 21 -48.34 -30.59 74.13
N ASN A 22 -48.28 -31.29 75.26
CA ASN A 22 -47.19 -32.14 75.78
C ASN A 22 -46.96 -33.54 75.17
N GLU A 23 -45.66 -33.91 75.25
CA GLU A 23 -45.00 -35.20 75.54
C GLU A 23 -45.33 -36.47 74.74
N ASP A 24 -44.36 -36.91 73.91
CA ASP A 24 -43.69 -38.22 74.11
C ASP A 24 -42.39 -38.39 73.28
N ARG A 25 -41.30 -38.74 74.00
CA ARG A 25 -40.09 -39.53 73.65
C ARG A 25 -39.31 -39.30 72.32
N LEU A 26 -38.04 -38.91 72.49
CA LEU A 26 -36.95 -38.80 71.48
C LEU A 26 -36.61 -40.08 70.69
N SER A 27 -36.35 -39.97 69.37
CA SER A 27 -35.03 -40.31 68.73
C SER A 27 -35.03 -40.27 67.17
N LYS A 28 -33.85 -39.91 66.61
CA LYS A 28 -33.38 -39.85 65.20
C LYS A 28 -33.73 -38.62 64.33
N GLU A 29 -32.76 -37.69 64.33
CA GLU A 29 -32.39 -36.67 63.33
C GLU A 29 -33.39 -36.29 62.23
N SER A 30 -34.03 -35.13 62.42
CA SER A 30 -34.71 -34.38 61.38
C SER A 30 -33.70 -33.89 60.33
N LEU A 31 -33.82 -34.38 59.09
CA LEU A 31 -33.14 -33.83 57.91
C LEU A 31 -33.64 -32.40 57.67
N ILE A 32 -32.88 -31.40 58.10
CA ILE A 32 -33.18 -29.98 57.83
C ILE A 32 -32.98 -29.74 56.32
N CYS A 33 -34.07 -29.60 55.56
CA CYS A 33 -34.01 -29.06 54.20
C CYS A 33 -33.52 -27.61 54.24
N LYS A 34 -32.41 -27.32 53.56
CA LYS A 34 -31.86 -25.97 53.41
C LYS A 34 -32.19 -25.44 52.01
N SER A 35 -32.26 -24.12 51.87
CA SER A 35 -32.45 -23.45 50.58
C SER A 35 -31.33 -22.47 50.29
N ILE A 36 -30.95 -22.36 49.01
CA ILE A 36 -30.05 -21.34 48.50
C ILE A 36 -30.75 -20.58 47.37
N ILE A 37 -30.46 -19.29 47.23
CA ILE A 37 -30.98 -18.50 46.11
C ILE A 37 -29.92 -18.50 45.01
N ALA A 38 -30.32 -18.88 43.80
CA ALA A 38 -29.47 -18.74 42.61
C ALA A 38 -30.06 -17.69 41.68
N THR A 39 -29.20 -16.77 41.24
CA THR A 39 -29.51 -15.66 40.35
C THR A 39 -28.64 -15.77 39.12
N ILE A 40 -29.22 -15.62 37.94
CA ILE A 40 -28.48 -15.48 36.68
C ILE A 40 -28.04 -14.02 36.59
N ASP A 41 -26.73 -13.76 36.43
CA ASP A 41 -26.22 -12.40 36.30
C ASP A 41 -26.71 -11.78 34.98
N ASN A 42 -27.30 -10.57 35.06
CA ASN A 42 -27.74 -9.79 33.91
C ASN A 42 -26.59 -9.04 33.21
N GLY A 43 -25.34 -9.31 33.58
CA GLY A 43 -24.16 -8.78 32.91
C GLY A 43 -23.97 -7.29 33.17
N SER A 44 -24.00 -6.87 34.45
CA SER A 44 -23.90 -5.45 34.85
C SER A 44 -22.49 -4.83 34.74
N THR A 45 -21.58 -5.39 33.94
CA THR A 45 -20.35 -4.68 33.52
C THR A 45 -20.62 -3.90 32.24
N THR A 46 -21.00 -2.62 32.39
CA THR A 46 -20.85 -1.49 31.44
C THR A 46 -20.55 -1.83 29.97
N ARG A 47 -21.53 -2.40 29.25
CA ARG A 47 -21.91 -2.15 27.83
C ARG A 47 -22.75 -3.32 27.32
N ALA A 48 -24.00 -3.04 26.94
CA ALA A 48 -25.04 -3.95 26.45
C ALA A 48 -25.61 -4.90 27.52
N ALA A 49 -26.58 -4.39 28.28
CA ALA A 49 -27.48 -5.16 29.12
C ALA A 49 -28.47 -5.97 28.27
N VAL A 50 -28.85 -7.14 28.78
CA VAL A 50 -29.96 -7.95 28.29
C VAL A 50 -31.25 -7.26 28.73
N ASP A 51 -32.01 -6.69 27.80
CA ASP A 51 -33.39 -6.28 28.06
C ASP A 51 -34.35 -6.91 27.04
N ASP A 52 -35.56 -7.19 27.52
CA ASP A 52 -36.77 -7.79 26.89
C ASP A 52 -36.91 -9.32 26.76
N VAL A 53 -35.89 -10.16 27.01
CA VAL A 53 -36.11 -11.61 27.24
C VAL A 53 -35.17 -12.08 28.35
N ASN A 54 -35.71 -12.28 29.54
CA ASN A 54 -34.95 -12.77 30.68
C ASN A 54 -34.73 -14.28 30.55
N ILE A 55 -33.47 -14.73 30.59
CA ILE A 55 -33.18 -16.16 30.80
C ILE A 55 -33.64 -16.48 32.22
N VAL A 56 -34.47 -17.50 32.38
CA VAL A 56 -35.08 -17.86 33.68
C VAL A 56 -34.80 -19.31 34.02
N TRP A 57 -34.78 -19.60 35.32
CA TRP A 57 -34.75 -20.97 35.82
C TRP A 57 -36.09 -21.67 35.59
N THR A 58 -36.02 -22.96 35.26
CA THR A 58 -37.16 -23.87 35.15
C THR A 58 -37.14 -24.90 36.29
N SER A 59 -38.29 -25.52 36.56
CA SER A 59 -38.41 -26.54 37.62
C SER A 59 -37.59 -27.82 37.35
N GLU A 60 -37.11 -28.02 36.12
CA GLU A 60 -36.26 -29.16 35.76
C GLU A 60 -34.76 -28.83 35.77
N ASP A 61 -34.38 -27.57 35.97
CA ASP A 61 -32.98 -27.17 36.01
C ASP A 61 -32.29 -27.73 37.25
N ALA A 62 -31.09 -28.27 37.05
CA ALA A 62 -30.23 -28.80 38.09
C ALA A 62 -28.81 -28.23 37.96
N ILE A 63 -28.18 -27.96 39.11
CA ILE A 63 -26.81 -27.45 39.22
C ILE A 63 -25.91 -28.50 39.86
N LYS A 64 -24.64 -28.57 39.45
CA LYS A 64 -23.63 -29.48 40.04
C LYS A 64 -22.63 -28.66 40.86
N VAL A 65 -22.14 -29.18 41.98
CA VAL A 65 -21.25 -28.43 42.90
C VAL A 65 -19.91 -29.17 43.06
N PHE A 66 -18.81 -28.44 42.94
CA PHE A 66 -17.45 -28.98 43.06
C PHE A 66 -16.62 -28.18 44.06
N ASN A 67 -15.74 -28.87 44.79
CA ASN A 67 -14.61 -28.21 45.45
C ASN A 67 -13.63 -27.70 44.37
N SER A 68 -12.92 -26.60 44.66
CA SER A 68 -12.00 -25.93 43.74
C SER A 68 -10.86 -26.81 43.21
N ASP A 69 -10.47 -27.85 43.96
CA ASP A 69 -9.46 -28.84 43.61
C ASP A 69 -10.01 -30.05 42.82
N GLY A 70 -11.34 -30.17 42.71
CA GLY A 70 -12.01 -31.30 42.06
C GLY A 70 -12.14 -32.56 42.92
N SER A 71 -11.77 -32.50 44.21
CA SER A 71 -11.63 -33.68 45.08
C SER A 71 -12.95 -34.35 45.50
N LYS A 72 -14.08 -33.65 45.40
CA LYS A 72 -15.42 -34.18 45.66
C LYS A 72 -16.42 -33.67 44.63
N ASP A 73 -17.10 -34.62 43.98
CA ASP A 73 -18.27 -34.41 43.13
C ASP A 73 -19.50 -34.87 43.93
N GLU A 74 -20.30 -33.93 44.40
CA GLU A 74 -21.64 -34.25 44.86
C GLU A 74 -22.64 -33.76 43.81
N THR A 75 -23.20 -34.69 43.06
CA THR A 75 -24.30 -34.41 42.14
C THR A 75 -25.56 -34.20 42.98
N TRP A 76 -25.82 -32.96 43.37
CA TRP A 76 -27.11 -32.61 43.93
C TRP A 76 -28.02 -32.17 42.79
N ASN A 77 -29.04 -32.96 42.49
CA ASN A 77 -30.14 -32.51 41.63
C ASN A 77 -30.98 -31.49 42.40
N ILE A 78 -30.40 -30.31 42.66
CA ILE A 78 -31.11 -29.22 43.31
C ILE A 78 -32.03 -28.64 42.26
N LYS A 79 -33.32 -28.96 42.35
CA LYS A 79 -34.34 -28.42 41.45
C LYS A 79 -34.75 -27.03 41.92
N ALA A 80 -35.00 -26.13 40.95
CA ALA A 80 -35.61 -24.84 41.25
C ALA A 80 -37.03 -25.05 41.79
N LYS A 81 -37.32 -24.49 42.97
CA LYS A 81 -38.65 -24.50 43.60
C LYS A 81 -39.64 -23.59 42.88
N ASP A 82 -39.13 -22.54 42.23
CA ASP A 82 -39.91 -21.56 41.47
C ASP A 82 -39.47 -21.58 39.99
N SER A 83 -40.42 -21.82 39.07
CA SER A 83 -40.18 -21.80 37.62
C SER A 83 -40.49 -20.43 37.01
N GLY A 84 -39.77 -20.04 35.96
CA GLY A 84 -40.02 -18.81 35.21
C GLY A 84 -39.42 -17.54 35.84
N LYS A 85 -38.45 -17.68 36.75
CA LYS A 85 -37.79 -16.55 37.44
C LYS A 85 -36.28 -16.53 37.19
N GLN A 86 -35.69 -15.34 37.10
CA GLN A 86 -34.22 -15.14 37.02
C GLN A 86 -33.49 -15.45 38.34
N SER A 87 -34.23 -15.29 39.45
CA SER A 87 -33.78 -15.65 40.80
C SER A 87 -34.73 -16.71 41.33
N ALA A 88 -34.22 -17.92 41.54
CA ALA A 88 -35.01 -19.05 42.02
C ALA A 88 -34.39 -19.64 43.29
N SER A 89 -35.26 -20.20 44.14
CA SER A 89 -34.83 -20.94 45.33
C SER A 89 -34.54 -22.39 44.96
N PHE A 90 -33.38 -22.87 45.37
CA PHE A 90 -32.85 -24.20 45.15
C PHE A 90 -32.80 -24.93 46.50
N THR A 91 -33.60 -25.99 46.67
CA THR A 91 -33.73 -26.73 47.95
C THR A 91 -32.96 -28.03 47.93
N TYR A 92 -32.14 -28.27 48.96
CA TYR A 92 -31.27 -29.43 49.07
C TYR A 92 -31.35 -30.10 50.46
N ALA A 93 -31.04 -31.40 50.52
CA ALA A 93 -31.07 -32.20 51.75
C ALA A 93 -29.64 -32.54 52.22
N GLY A 94 -29.32 -32.22 53.48
CA GLY A 94 -27.94 -32.29 54.02
C GLY A 94 -27.14 -31.03 53.73
N ALA A 95 -26.12 -30.68 54.53
CA ALA A 95 -25.20 -29.58 54.18
C ALA A 95 -24.08 -30.14 53.29
N PRO A 96 -23.57 -29.41 52.29
CA PRO A 96 -22.42 -29.89 51.55
C PRO A 96 -21.27 -29.94 52.56
N VAL A 97 -20.55 -31.06 52.65
CA VAL A 97 -19.37 -31.15 53.53
C VAL A 97 -18.22 -30.42 52.83
N ILE A 98 -18.31 -29.10 52.82
CA ILE A 98 -17.23 -28.21 52.41
C ILE A 98 -16.31 -28.13 53.61
N GLU A 99 -15.09 -28.65 53.48
CA GLU A 99 -14.08 -28.44 54.51
C GLU A 99 -13.89 -26.94 54.74
N ASN A 100 -13.87 -26.53 56.01
CA ASN A 100 -13.88 -25.13 56.39
C ASN A 100 -12.66 -24.42 55.79
N GLY A 101 -12.88 -23.50 54.84
CA GLY A 101 -11.83 -22.77 54.12
C GLY A 101 -11.58 -23.22 52.67
N THR A 102 -12.23 -24.28 52.17
CA THR A 102 -12.09 -24.73 50.77
C THR A 102 -13.07 -24.00 49.85
N GLU A 103 -12.56 -23.36 48.80
CA GLU A 103 -13.37 -22.68 47.77
C GLU A 103 -14.15 -23.72 46.95
N ALA A 104 -15.40 -23.44 46.59
CA ALA A 104 -16.28 -24.34 45.84
C ALA A 104 -17.08 -23.57 44.77
N TYR A 105 -17.54 -24.28 43.73
CA TYR A 105 -18.24 -23.70 42.58
C TYR A 105 -19.49 -24.50 42.22
N ALA A 106 -20.58 -23.80 41.92
CA ALA A 106 -21.78 -24.36 41.32
C ALA A 106 -21.75 -24.16 39.79
N VAL A 107 -22.19 -25.14 39.02
CA VAL A 107 -22.11 -25.13 37.56
C VAL A 107 -23.40 -25.64 36.93
N PHE A 108 -23.74 -25.06 35.77
CA PHE A 108 -24.96 -25.36 35.03
C PHE A 108 -24.67 -25.46 33.52
N PRO A 109 -25.37 -26.33 32.79
CA PRO A 109 -26.26 -27.38 33.28
C PRO A 109 -25.50 -28.58 33.85
N ALA A 110 -26.03 -29.17 34.93
CA ALA A 110 -25.38 -30.28 35.62
C ALA A 110 -25.09 -31.49 34.69
N SER A 111 -26.00 -31.77 33.74
CA SER A 111 -25.92 -32.88 32.80
C SER A 111 -24.75 -32.80 31.82
N ASN A 112 -24.16 -31.63 31.63
CA ASN A 112 -23.13 -31.40 30.62
C ASN A 112 -21.73 -31.31 31.23
N VAL A 113 -21.61 -31.39 32.55
CA VAL A 113 -20.34 -31.19 33.24
C VAL A 113 -19.61 -32.51 33.42
N ASP A 114 -18.44 -32.59 32.78
CA ASP A 114 -17.58 -33.77 32.81
C ASP A 114 -16.70 -33.79 34.07
N ALA A 115 -16.04 -32.67 34.37
CA ALA A 115 -15.13 -32.56 35.52
C ALA A 115 -14.82 -31.11 35.89
N LEU A 116 -14.34 -30.88 37.12
CA LEU A 116 -13.67 -29.65 37.54
C LEU A 116 -12.31 -30.01 38.14
N SER A 117 -11.23 -29.37 37.66
CA SER A 117 -9.89 -29.57 38.20
C SER A 117 -9.10 -28.26 38.19
N SER A 118 -8.40 -27.96 39.28
CA SER A 118 -7.61 -26.72 39.41
C SER A 118 -8.38 -25.45 38.99
N LYS A 119 -9.63 -25.33 39.46
CA LYS A 119 -10.57 -24.25 39.10
C LYS A 119 -10.94 -24.16 37.61
N LYS A 120 -10.70 -25.18 36.79
CA LYS A 120 -11.14 -25.22 35.39
C LYS A 120 -12.24 -26.22 35.21
N LEU A 121 -13.33 -25.77 34.60
CA LEU A 121 -14.50 -26.58 34.30
C LEU A 121 -14.33 -27.23 32.93
N THR A 122 -14.55 -28.54 32.84
CA THR A 122 -14.64 -29.28 31.59
C THR A 122 -16.09 -29.72 31.40
N MET A 123 -16.63 -29.44 30.23
CA MET A 123 -18.02 -29.75 29.90
C MET A 123 -18.18 -30.11 28.43
N THR A 124 -19.19 -30.91 28.13
CA THR A 124 -19.53 -31.31 26.78
C THR A 124 -20.78 -30.57 26.30
N LEU A 125 -20.62 -29.72 25.29
CA LEU A 125 -21.73 -29.07 24.60
C LEU A 125 -22.33 -30.03 23.56
N PRO A 126 -23.66 -30.21 23.54
CA PRO A 126 -24.28 -31.21 22.68
C PRO A 126 -24.21 -30.78 21.21
N ASN A 127 -24.06 -31.74 20.31
CA ASN A 127 -24.21 -31.54 18.88
C ASN A 127 -25.69 -31.52 18.44
N GLU A 128 -26.60 -31.95 19.31
CA GLU A 128 -28.04 -32.00 19.08
C GLU A 128 -28.83 -31.51 20.30
N ILE A 129 -29.77 -30.60 20.07
CA ILE A 129 -30.75 -30.12 21.05
C ILE A 129 -32.12 -30.63 20.59
N ALA A 130 -32.61 -31.68 21.24
CA ALA A 130 -33.84 -32.36 20.83
C ALA A 130 -35.05 -31.93 21.67
N TYR A 131 -36.14 -31.59 20.99
CA TYR A 131 -37.45 -31.32 21.59
C TYR A 131 -38.41 -32.48 21.29
N SER A 132 -39.11 -32.96 22.32
CA SER A 132 -39.97 -34.15 22.23
C SER A 132 -41.43 -33.85 21.82
N SER A 133 -41.84 -32.58 21.81
CA SER A 133 -43.21 -32.16 21.47
C SER A 133 -43.23 -31.18 20.29
N GLN A 134 -44.31 -31.24 19.51
CA GLN A 134 -44.52 -30.33 18.39
C GLN A 134 -44.82 -28.91 18.88
N THR A 135 -45.61 -28.79 19.96
CA THR A 135 -45.80 -27.56 20.72
C THR A 135 -44.58 -27.33 21.60
N VAL A 136 -43.72 -26.41 21.21
CA VAL A 136 -42.62 -25.95 22.05
C VAL A 136 -43.06 -24.61 22.63
N ASP A 137 -43.57 -24.61 23.87
CA ASP A 137 -43.85 -23.37 24.61
C ASP A 137 -42.54 -22.56 24.69
N GLU A 138 -42.61 -21.22 24.76
CA GLU A 138 -41.43 -20.39 25.03
C GLU A 138 -40.65 -20.90 26.25
N LYS A 139 -41.35 -21.52 27.21
CA LYS A 139 -40.76 -22.20 28.38
C LYS A 139 -39.94 -23.44 28.05
N GLU A 140 -40.36 -24.23 27.06
CA GLU A 140 -39.62 -25.39 26.56
C GLU A 140 -38.40 -24.95 25.75
N LEU A 141 -38.51 -23.85 24.99
CA LEU A 141 -37.40 -23.25 24.25
C LEU A 141 -36.31 -22.64 25.14
N MET A 142 -36.64 -22.33 26.40
CA MET A 142 -35.69 -21.89 27.43
C MET A 142 -34.97 -23.02 28.17
N LYS A 143 -35.20 -24.29 27.82
CA LYS A 143 -34.41 -25.46 28.31
C LYS A 143 -32.97 -25.49 27.76
N THR A 144 -32.46 -24.36 27.29
CA THR A 144 -31.17 -24.32 26.61
C THR A 144 -30.03 -24.68 27.55
N VAL A 145 -29.13 -25.51 27.02
CA VAL A 145 -27.83 -25.77 27.61
C VAL A 145 -27.04 -24.47 27.57
N ILE A 146 -27.17 -23.63 28.59
CA ILE A 146 -26.39 -22.40 28.71
C ILE A 146 -25.29 -22.65 29.74
N PRO A 147 -24.03 -22.84 29.30
CA PRO A 147 -22.91 -22.98 30.20
C PRO A 147 -22.78 -21.79 31.16
N MET A 148 -22.94 -22.05 32.45
CA MET A 148 -22.82 -21.06 33.51
C MET A 148 -22.10 -21.62 34.73
N TRP A 149 -21.54 -20.74 35.56
CA TRP A 149 -20.90 -21.09 36.82
C TRP A 149 -21.13 -20.01 37.89
N ALA A 150 -21.05 -20.36 39.16
CA ALA A 150 -21.13 -19.44 40.29
C ALA A 150 -20.16 -19.87 41.40
N SER A 151 -19.61 -18.92 42.15
CA SER A 151 -18.92 -19.24 43.40
C SER A 151 -19.93 -19.70 44.47
N TRP A 152 -19.60 -20.74 45.22
CA TRP A 152 -20.48 -21.24 46.29
C TRP A 152 -20.45 -20.30 47.51
N ASN A 153 -21.59 -19.70 47.84
CA ASN A 153 -21.74 -18.76 48.96
C ASN A 153 -23.17 -18.81 49.54
N THR A 154 -23.58 -17.85 50.37
CA THR A 154 -24.96 -17.72 50.91
C THR A 154 -26.01 -17.46 49.82
N SER A 155 -25.58 -17.00 48.65
CA SER A 155 -26.35 -16.90 47.40
C SER A 155 -25.43 -17.19 46.21
N LEU A 156 -25.97 -17.75 45.13
CA LEU A 156 -25.21 -18.07 43.92
C LEU A 156 -25.50 -17.03 42.83
N ALA A 157 -24.46 -16.40 42.30
CA ALA A 157 -24.53 -15.52 41.14
C ALA A 157 -23.91 -16.24 39.93
N PHE A 158 -24.75 -16.69 39.00
CA PHE A 158 -24.34 -17.45 37.83
C PHE A 158 -23.85 -16.54 36.71
N HIS A 159 -22.63 -16.80 36.24
CA HIS A 159 -21.95 -16.13 35.14
C HIS A 159 -21.90 -17.02 33.90
N HIS A 160 -22.22 -16.46 32.74
CA HIS A 160 -22.13 -17.17 31.46
C HIS A 160 -20.69 -17.50 31.06
N LEU A 161 -20.48 -18.70 30.52
CA LEU A 161 -19.20 -19.16 29.95
C LEU A 161 -19.17 -19.11 28.40
N ALA A 162 -20.33 -18.94 27.77
CA ALA A 162 -20.52 -18.84 26.32
C ALA A 162 -21.42 -17.65 25.94
N ALA A 163 -21.51 -17.34 24.65
CA ALA A 163 -22.53 -16.47 24.08
C ALA A 163 -23.81 -17.28 23.78
N MET A 164 -24.88 -16.57 23.43
CA MET A 164 -26.13 -17.16 22.98
C MET A 164 -26.57 -16.53 21.67
N ILE A 165 -27.03 -17.32 20.71
CA ILE A 165 -27.82 -16.81 19.57
C ILE A 165 -29.29 -17.21 19.74
N ARG A 166 -30.18 -16.23 19.60
CA ARG A 166 -31.63 -16.41 19.47
C ARG A 166 -32.01 -16.18 18.02
N ILE A 167 -32.53 -17.20 17.36
CA ILE A 167 -33.00 -17.13 15.98
C ILE A 167 -34.53 -17.23 16.00
N LYS A 168 -35.20 -16.18 15.56
CA LYS A 168 -36.66 -16.12 15.39
C LYS A 168 -36.99 -16.35 13.92
N PHE A 169 -37.62 -17.47 13.63
CA PHE A 169 -38.21 -17.77 12.34
C PHE A 169 -39.64 -17.25 12.29
N LYS A 170 -39.90 -16.44 11.27
CA LYS A 170 -41.24 -16.12 10.80
C LYS A 170 -41.55 -17.05 9.64
N ASN A 171 -42.74 -17.64 9.63
CA ASN A 171 -43.22 -18.51 8.55
C ASN A 171 -42.40 -19.79 8.32
N LEU A 172 -41.88 -20.43 9.38
CA LEU A 172 -41.15 -21.68 9.26
C LEU A 172 -41.98 -22.70 8.43
N PRO A 173 -41.44 -23.26 7.33
CA PRO A 173 -42.22 -24.10 6.42
C PRO A 173 -42.79 -25.35 7.08
N VAL A 174 -43.92 -25.84 6.53
CA VAL A 174 -44.41 -27.20 6.80
C VAL A 174 -43.36 -28.23 6.40
N GLY A 175 -43.27 -29.33 7.14
CA GLY A 175 -42.28 -30.37 6.88
C GLY A 175 -40.91 -30.14 7.52
N THR A 176 -40.75 -29.07 8.32
CA THR A 176 -39.46 -28.77 8.95
C THR A 176 -39.25 -29.68 10.16
N SER A 177 -38.14 -30.43 10.22
CA SER A 177 -37.76 -31.27 11.37
C SER A 177 -36.53 -30.77 12.12
N ASP A 178 -35.59 -30.14 11.41
CA ASP A 178 -34.29 -29.75 11.96
C ASP A 178 -33.97 -28.30 11.63
N ILE A 179 -33.33 -27.58 12.56
CA ILE A 179 -32.62 -26.33 12.32
C ILE A 179 -31.14 -26.57 12.61
N ILE A 180 -30.28 -26.31 11.64
CA ILE A 180 -28.85 -26.63 11.70
C ILE A 180 -28.08 -25.33 11.63
N LEU A 181 -27.24 -25.08 12.64
CA LEU A 181 -26.25 -24.02 12.61
C LEU A 181 -24.87 -24.67 12.45
N SER A 182 -24.22 -24.44 11.32
CA SER A 182 -22.89 -24.96 11.01
C SER A 182 -21.86 -23.83 10.94
N SER A 183 -20.58 -24.16 11.10
CA SER A 183 -19.45 -23.25 11.00
C SER A 183 -18.34 -23.84 10.15
N SER A 184 -17.73 -23.03 9.28
CA SER A 184 -16.53 -23.44 8.55
C SER A 184 -15.25 -23.22 9.37
N THR A 185 -15.26 -22.24 10.29
CA THR A 185 -14.05 -21.81 11.01
C THR A 185 -13.85 -22.54 12.35
N GLN A 186 -14.86 -22.61 13.22
CA GLN A 186 -14.70 -23.05 14.62
C GLN A 186 -15.66 -24.19 15.02
N PHE A 187 -15.35 -24.92 16.10
CA PHE A 187 -16.24 -25.97 16.65
C PHE A 187 -17.37 -25.36 17.49
N LEU A 188 -18.59 -25.90 17.36
CA LEU A 188 -19.78 -25.44 18.07
C LEU A 188 -20.24 -26.42 19.18
N SER A 189 -19.90 -27.69 19.04
CA SER A 189 -20.21 -28.77 19.99
C SER A 189 -18.96 -29.58 20.33
N GLY A 190 -19.08 -30.50 21.30
CA GLY A 190 -17.98 -31.34 21.81
C GLY A 190 -17.52 -30.94 23.21
N THR A 191 -16.36 -31.42 23.62
CA THR A 191 -15.77 -31.11 24.92
C THR A 191 -15.05 -29.77 24.90
N PHE A 192 -15.38 -28.90 25.84
CA PHE A 192 -14.79 -27.59 26.07
C PHE A 192 -14.25 -27.49 27.48
N THR A 193 -13.24 -26.65 27.68
CA THR A 193 -12.74 -26.28 28.99
C THR A 193 -12.84 -24.78 29.22
N SER A 194 -13.08 -24.36 30.45
CA SER A 194 -13.02 -22.96 30.84
C SER A 194 -11.58 -22.52 31.15
N GLY A 195 -11.35 -21.20 31.14
CA GLY A 195 -10.28 -20.63 31.96
C GLY A 195 -10.52 -20.87 33.46
N SER A 196 -9.58 -20.46 34.32
CA SER A 196 -9.77 -20.58 35.77
C SER A 196 -11.01 -19.79 36.21
N LEU A 197 -11.93 -20.44 36.92
CA LEU A 197 -13.13 -19.84 37.50
C LEU A 197 -12.70 -18.77 38.51
N SER A 198 -13.24 -17.56 38.33
CA SER A 198 -12.86 -16.37 39.09
C SER A 198 -13.90 -15.27 38.92
N GLU A 199 -14.36 -14.71 40.03
CA GLU A 199 -15.29 -13.56 40.04
C GLU A 199 -14.63 -12.28 39.49
N THR A 200 -13.30 -12.16 39.58
CA THR A 200 -12.56 -10.98 39.08
C THR A 200 -12.15 -11.11 37.61
N SER A 201 -12.20 -12.31 37.05
CA SER A 201 -11.81 -12.58 35.66
C SER A 201 -12.70 -13.66 35.05
N LEU A 202 -13.90 -13.24 34.60
CA LEU A 202 -14.93 -14.15 34.09
C LEU A 202 -14.43 -14.97 32.87
N PRO A 203 -14.24 -16.29 32.99
CA PRO A 203 -13.63 -17.11 31.95
C PRO A 203 -14.60 -17.43 30.80
N LYS A 204 -14.05 -17.83 29.64
CA LYS A 204 -14.80 -18.33 28.48
C LYS A 204 -14.49 -19.80 28.19
N LEU A 205 -15.38 -20.50 27.51
CA LEU A 205 -15.12 -21.84 26.98
C LEU A 205 -14.15 -21.83 25.80
N SER A 206 -13.27 -22.83 25.78
CA SER A 206 -12.31 -23.12 24.70
C SER A 206 -12.42 -24.60 24.31
N TYR A 207 -12.45 -24.88 23.00
CA TYR A 207 -12.61 -26.23 22.47
C TYR A 207 -11.43 -27.13 22.84
N VAL A 208 -11.70 -28.41 23.14
CA VAL A 208 -10.70 -29.42 23.45
C VAL A 208 -10.74 -30.57 22.43
N SER A 209 -11.87 -31.29 22.33
CA SER A 209 -11.94 -32.51 21.52
C SER A 209 -13.38 -33.00 21.29
N GLY A 210 -13.55 -34.01 20.42
CA GLY A 210 -14.75 -34.85 20.35
C GLY A 210 -16.02 -34.15 19.85
N GLY A 211 -15.87 -33.07 19.09
CA GLY A 211 -16.97 -32.18 18.71
C GLY A 211 -17.22 -32.04 17.21
N ALA A 212 -18.30 -31.36 16.86
CA ALA A 212 -18.61 -31.00 15.48
C ALA A 212 -18.64 -29.48 15.30
N LYS A 213 -18.35 -29.01 14.08
CA LYS A 213 -18.57 -27.61 13.69
C LYS A 213 -20.05 -27.34 13.35
N GLN A 214 -20.96 -28.06 14.01
CA GLN A 214 -22.40 -27.86 13.85
C GLN A 214 -23.13 -28.16 15.16
N VAL A 215 -24.29 -27.52 15.31
CA VAL A 215 -25.32 -27.87 16.30
C VAL A 215 -26.65 -27.96 15.57
N LYS A 216 -27.36 -29.06 15.80
CA LYS A 216 -28.68 -29.32 15.23
C LYS A 216 -29.74 -29.16 16.33
N VAL A 217 -30.81 -28.47 16.03
CA VAL A 217 -32.01 -28.38 16.88
C VAL A 217 -33.08 -29.23 16.21
N THR A 218 -33.54 -30.29 16.87
CA THR A 218 -34.51 -31.24 16.32
C THR A 218 -35.85 -31.17 17.04
N PHE A 219 -36.93 -31.34 16.29
CA PHE A 219 -38.30 -31.37 16.81
C PHE A 219 -39.18 -32.23 15.89
N PRO A 220 -40.38 -32.68 16.34
CA PRO A 220 -41.33 -33.34 15.46
C PRO A 220 -41.66 -32.45 14.25
N GLU A 221 -41.76 -33.06 13.08
CA GLU A 221 -41.98 -32.37 11.81
C GLU A 221 -43.18 -31.41 11.89
N THR A 222 -43.00 -30.16 11.42
CA THR A 222 -44.06 -29.16 11.45
C THR A 222 -45.21 -29.56 10.53
N THR A 223 -46.45 -29.53 11.02
CA THR A 223 -47.65 -29.89 10.24
C THR A 223 -48.34 -28.68 9.61
N SER A 224 -47.92 -27.47 9.98
CA SER A 224 -48.42 -26.21 9.42
C SER A 224 -47.31 -25.17 9.47
N GLN A 225 -47.39 -24.16 8.61
CA GLN A 225 -46.54 -22.98 8.70
C GLN A 225 -46.70 -22.30 10.06
N GLU A 226 -45.60 -21.98 10.72
CA GLU A 226 -45.63 -21.41 12.08
C GLU A 226 -44.44 -20.48 12.36
N ASN A 227 -44.53 -19.67 13.42
CA ASN A 227 -43.39 -18.94 13.93
C ASN A 227 -42.66 -19.81 14.96
N ARG A 228 -41.32 -19.81 14.93
CA ARG A 228 -40.52 -20.61 15.86
C ARG A 228 -39.30 -19.83 16.32
N ILE A 229 -38.91 -19.99 17.58
CA ILE A 229 -37.69 -19.40 18.13
C ILE A 229 -36.77 -20.54 18.52
N VAL A 230 -35.47 -20.44 18.26
CA VAL A 230 -34.47 -21.37 18.76
C VAL A 230 -33.34 -20.62 19.44
N PHE A 231 -32.75 -21.23 20.46
CA PHE A 231 -31.62 -20.70 21.19
C PHE A 231 -30.45 -21.70 21.10
N ILE A 232 -29.26 -21.25 20.69
CA ILE A 232 -28.08 -22.11 20.50
C ILE A 232 -26.86 -21.50 21.21
N PRO A 233 -26.22 -22.21 22.16
CA PRO A 233 -25.00 -21.73 22.82
C PRO A 233 -23.86 -21.66 21.81
N ILE A 234 -23.15 -20.52 21.81
CA ILE A 234 -22.01 -20.29 20.92
C ILE A 234 -20.80 -19.94 21.78
N PRO A 235 -19.76 -20.78 21.86
CA PRO A 235 -18.51 -20.45 22.56
C PRO A 235 -17.92 -19.12 22.05
N ALA A 236 -17.30 -18.32 22.91
CA ALA A 236 -16.89 -16.97 22.52
C ALA A 236 -15.69 -16.96 21.54
N ASN A 237 -15.95 -16.63 20.27
CA ASN A 237 -14.97 -16.59 19.18
C ASN A 237 -15.53 -15.81 17.96
N THR A 238 -14.75 -15.71 16.88
CA THR A 238 -15.20 -15.23 15.56
C THR A 238 -15.51 -16.41 14.66
N TYR A 239 -16.70 -16.39 14.05
CA TYR A 239 -17.25 -17.49 13.27
C TYR A 239 -17.66 -17.06 11.86
N ASP A 240 -17.46 -17.96 10.91
CA ASP A 240 -18.26 -18.01 9.69
C ASP A 240 -19.34 -19.05 9.93
N LEU A 241 -20.61 -18.65 9.89
CA LEU A 241 -21.77 -19.46 10.24
C LEU A 241 -22.73 -19.61 9.07
N LYS A 242 -23.36 -20.78 8.97
CA LYS A 242 -24.43 -21.07 8.03
C LYS A 242 -25.64 -21.63 8.78
N LEU A 243 -26.80 -21.01 8.59
CA LEU A 243 -28.09 -21.45 9.08
C LEU A 243 -28.79 -22.23 7.98
N GLN A 244 -29.27 -23.43 8.33
CA GLN A 244 -29.96 -24.34 7.44
C GLN A 244 -31.20 -24.89 8.14
N ALA A 245 -32.19 -25.35 7.38
CA ALA A 245 -33.30 -26.16 7.90
C ALA A 245 -33.41 -27.47 7.12
N LYS A 246 -33.91 -28.51 7.77
CA LYS A 246 -34.30 -29.75 7.09
C LYS A 246 -35.80 -29.75 6.89
N VAL A 247 -36.24 -29.67 5.64
CA VAL A 247 -37.64 -29.55 5.23
C VAL A 247 -37.99 -30.75 4.35
N HIS A 248 -39.01 -31.53 4.73
CA HIS A 248 -39.42 -32.77 4.07
C HIS A 248 -38.26 -33.75 3.82
N GLY A 249 -37.35 -33.88 4.78
CA GLY A 249 -36.19 -34.78 4.69
C GLY A 249 -34.93 -34.17 4.06
N GLU A 250 -35.03 -33.01 3.42
CA GLU A 250 -33.95 -32.40 2.65
C GLU A 250 -33.40 -31.13 3.30
N ILE A 251 -32.08 -30.89 3.21
CA ILE A 251 -31.44 -29.71 3.80
C ILE A 251 -31.59 -28.50 2.88
N ARG A 252 -31.88 -27.33 3.47
CA ARG A 252 -32.11 -26.04 2.81
C ARG A 252 -31.24 -24.97 3.44
N ASP A 253 -30.52 -24.22 2.62
CA ASP A 253 -29.70 -23.11 3.07
C ASP A 253 -30.55 -21.86 3.30
N ILE A 254 -30.45 -21.24 4.47
CA ILE A 254 -31.31 -20.12 4.83
C ILE A 254 -30.54 -18.82 4.88
N LYS A 255 -29.41 -18.82 5.60
CA LYS A 255 -28.67 -17.58 5.87
C LYS A 255 -27.23 -17.88 6.23
N SER A 256 -26.32 -17.01 5.83
CA SER A 256 -24.92 -17.08 6.20
C SER A 256 -24.46 -15.81 6.93
N TRP A 257 -23.47 -15.95 7.80
CA TRP A 257 -22.75 -14.84 8.44
C TRP A 257 -21.25 -15.06 8.31
N THR A 258 -20.54 -14.03 7.86
CA THR A 258 -19.08 -14.07 7.72
C THR A 258 -18.41 -13.22 8.79
N SER A 259 -17.30 -13.71 9.36
CA SER A 259 -16.46 -13.07 10.35
C SER A 259 -17.24 -12.47 11.54
N ARG A 260 -18.25 -13.19 12.01
CA ARG A 260 -19.13 -12.74 13.09
C ARG A 260 -18.52 -13.04 14.45
N GLU A 261 -18.24 -11.99 15.22
CA GLU A 261 -17.75 -12.12 16.60
C GLU A 261 -18.91 -12.40 17.58
N PHE A 262 -18.73 -13.44 18.39
CA PHE A 262 -19.60 -13.81 19.51
C PHE A 262 -18.86 -13.63 20.84
N ALA A 263 -19.30 -12.68 21.66
CA ALA A 263 -18.72 -12.38 22.96
C ALA A 263 -19.43 -13.12 24.09
N ARG A 264 -18.66 -13.58 25.09
CA ARG A 264 -19.16 -14.29 26.28
C ARG A 264 -20.28 -13.51 26.97
N GLY A 265 -21.36 -14.21 27.34
CA GLY A 265 -22.49 -13.62 28.06
C GLY A 265 -23.32 -12.62 27.25
N LYS A 266 -23.15 -12.58 25.91
CA LYS A 266 -23.97 -11.76 25.02
C LYS A 266 -25.04 -12.60 24.33
N LEU A 267 -26.22 -12.00 24.19
CA LEU A 267 -27.34 -12.51 23.38
C LEU A 267 -27.34 -11.85 22.00
N TYR A 268 -27.13 -12.66 20.99
CA TYR A 268 -27.22 -12.27 19.58
C TYR A 268 -28.62 -12.60 19.07
N ARG A 269 -29.27 -11.63 18.42
CA ARG A 269 -30.63 -11.78 17.90
C ARG A 269 -30.57 -11.85 16.38
N ALA A 270 -31.17 -12.90 15.82
CA ALA A 270 -31.42 -13.03 14.40
C ALA A 270 -32.93 -13.21 14.19
N GLU A 271 -33.46 -12.54 13.19
CA GLU A 271 -34.83 -12.75 12.70
C GLU A 271 -34.74 -13.13 11.23
N VAL A 272 -35.47 -14.17 10.86
CA VAL A 272 -35.50 -14.74 9.53
C VAL A 272 -36.95 -14.95 9.15
N ASN A 273 -37.42 -14.32 8.08
CA ASN A 273 -38.64 -14.75 7.42
C ASN A 273 -38.23 -15.74 6.34
N TYR A 274 -38.65 -17.00 6.48
CA TYR A 274 -38.20 -18.08 5.61
C TYR A 274 -39.40 -18.65 4.85
N VAL A 275 -39.30 -18.73 3.53
CA VAL A 275 -40.31 -19.34 2.66
C VAL A 275 -39.64 -20.45 1.85
N ASP A 276 -40.26 -21.62 1.79
CA ASP A 276 -39.82 -22.74 0.94
C ASP A 276 -40.85 -22.97 -0.16
N ILE A 277 -40.40 -22.87 -1.41
CA ILE A 277 -41.22 -22.97 -2.61
C ILE A 277 -40.76 -24.17 -3.43
N THR A 278 -41.68 -25.09 -3.71
CA THR A 278 -41.53 -26.05 -4.81
C THR A 278 -42.15 -25.46 -6.07
N ALA A 279 -41.41 -25.31 -7.17
CA ALA A 279 -41.92 -24.73 -8.41
C ALA A 279 -41.45 -25.50 -9.65
N GLY A 280 -42.32 -25.64 -10.64
CA GLY A 280 -41.99 -26.21 -11.96
C GLY A 280 -41.49 -25.15 -12.95
N SER A 281 -41.89 -23.89 -12.77
CA SER A 281 -41.60 -22.80 -13.71
C SER A 281 -41.38 -21.43 -13.02
N PRO A 282 -40.80 -20.44 -13.73
CA PRO A 282 -40.62 -19.07 -13.23
C PRO A 282 -41.90 -18.36 -12.78
N SER A 283 -43.02 -18.53 -13.49
CA SER A 283 -44.31 -17.91 -13.14
C SER A 283 -44.86 -18.43 -11.80
N GLU A 284 -44.71 -19.73 -11.51
CA GLU A 284 -45.12 -20.29 -10.22
C GLU A 284 -44.34 -19.69 -9.04
N ILE A 285 -43.06 -19.36 -9.25
CA ILE A 285 -42.24 -18.65 -8.26
C ILE A 285 -42.84 -17.26 -8.04
N SER A 286 -43.11 -16.52 -9.12
CA SER A 286 -43.73 -15.18 -9.08
C SER A 286 -45.03 -15.17 -8.28
N ASP A 287 -45.94 -16.11 -8.58
CA ASP A 287 -47.24 -16.20 -7.93
C ASP A 287 -47.09 -16.45 -6.43
N LYS A 288 -46.19 -17.34 -6.04
CA LYS A 288 -45.97 -17.68 -4.62
C LYS A 288 -45.33 -16.53 -3.86
N ILE A 289 -44.33 -15.84 -4.43
CA ILE A 289 -43.69 -14.68 -3.79
C ILE A 289 -44.57 -13.42 -3.81
N SER A 290 -45.59 -13.33 -4.68
CA SER A 290 -46.50 -12.17 -4.74
C SER A 290 -47.35 -11.96 -3.48
N THR A 291 -47.59 -13.03 -2.72
CA THR A 291 -48.37 -13.03 -1.47
C THR A 291 -47.61 -12.48 -0.26
N ILE A 292 -46.32 -12.20 -0.44
CA ILE A 292 -45.43 -11.72 0.62
C ILE A 292 -45.74 -10.25 0.93
N GLY A 293 -45.94 -9.95 2.22
CA GLY A 293 -46.26 -8.61 2.71
C GLY A 293 -45.13 -7.58 2.55
N ASN A 294 -45.51 -6.30 2.55
CA ASN A 294 -44.60 -5.17 2.34
C ASN A 294 -43.62 -4.97 3.54
N GLY A 295 -42.37 -4.58 3.25
CA GLY A 295 -41.35 -4.14 4.23
C GLY A 295 -40.53 -5.22 4.93
N GLU A 296 -40.59 -6.48 4.51
CA GLU A 296 -39.93 -7.59 5.21
C GLU A 296 -38.61 -8.03 4.56
N LYS A 297 -37.68 -8.56 5.37
CA LYS A 297 -36.49 -9.31 4.86
C LYS A 297 -36.86 -10.78 4.79
N ILE A 298 -36.87 -11.35 3.59
CA ILE A 298 -37.30 -12.72 3.34
C ILE A 298 -36.19 -13.50 2.63
N GLU A 299 -35.94 -14.71 3.12
CA GLU A 299 -35.14 -15.72 2.43
C GLU A 299 -36.10 -16.72 1.79
N VAL A 300 -36.01 -16.90 0.48
CA VAL A 300 -36.84 -17.81 -0.31
C VAL A 300 -35.98 -18.94 -0.84
N ASN A 301 -36.21 -20.16 -0.37
CA ASN A 301 -35.65 -21.35 -1.00
C ASN A 301 -36.58 -21.85 -2.10
N ILE A 302 -35.99 -22.18 -3.24
CA ILE A 302 -36.70 -22.62 -4.43
C ILE A 302 -36.17 -24.00 -4.79
N THR A 303 -37.05 -24.98 -4.68
CA THR A 303 -36.80 -26.37 -5.08
C THR A 303 -37.56 -26.63 -6.38
N SER A 304 -36.94 -27.31 -7.33
CA SER A 304 -37.68 -27.72 -8.53
C SER A 304 -38.74 -28.78 -8.19
N ALA A 305 -39.89 -28.70 -8.86
CA ALA A 305 -40.89 -29.77 -8.89
C ALA A 305 -40.45 -30.99 -9.71
N SER A 306 -39.35 -30.86 -10.47
CA SER A 306 -38.77 -31.92 -11.31
C SER A 306 -37.29 -32.12 -11.03
N GLU A 307 -36.78 -33.35 -11.27
CA GLU A 307 -35.34 -33.62 -11.16
C GLU A 307 -34.50 -32.85 -12.20
N SER A 308 -35.13 -32.43 -13.30
CA SER A 308 -34.48 -31.72 -14.41
C SER A 308 -34.15 -30.25 -14.10
N GLY A 309 -34.58 -29.72 -12.96
CA GLY A 309 -34.46 -28.30 -12.63
C GLY A 309 -35.73 -27.51 -12.97
N ILE A 310 -35.66 -26.18 -12.89
CA ILE A 310 -36.81 -25.29 -13.17
C ILE A 310 -36.75 -24.92 -14.64
N GLU A 311 -37.76 -25.33 -15.41
CA GLU A 311 -37.78 -25.13 -16.86
C GLU A 311 -38.27 -23.72 -17.21
N SER A 312 -37.45 -22.97 -17.94
CA SER A 312 -37.83 -21.70 -18.54
C SER A 312 -38.15 -21.92 -20.02
N GLY A 313 -39.42 -21.72 -20.41
CA GLY A 313 -39.93 -21.97 -21.77
C GLY A 313 -40.43 -20.71 -22.50
N ASN A 314 -40.81 -20.84 -23.78
CA ASN A 314 -41.36 -19.75 -24.59
C ASN A 314 -42.71 -19.25 -24.01
N GLY A 315 -42.65 -18.20 -23.18
CA GLY A 315 -43.82 -17.57 -22.54
C GLY A 315 -43.83 -17.66 -21.01
N ASP A 316 -43.00 -18.52 -20.41
CA ASP A 316 -42.84 -18.66 -18.96
C ASP A 316 -41.36 -18.59 -18.58
N ASN A 317 -40.86 -17.36 -18.55
CA ASN A 317 -39.46 -17.04 -18.29
C ASN A 317 -39.30 -15.85 -17.35
N THR A 318 -40.35 -15.42 -16.67
CA THR A 318 -40.32 -14.20 -15.85
C THR A 318 -40.51 -14.52 -14.38
N ILE A 319 -39.60 -14.01 -13.54
CA ILE A 319 -39.77 -13.91 -12.09
C ILE A 319 -40.05 -12.44 -11.76
N ALA A 320 -41.29 -12.16 -11.36
CA ALA A 320 -41.71 -10.83 -10.94
C ALA A 320 -41.54 -10.67 -9.43
N ILE A 321 -40.54 -9.87 -9.04
CA ILE A 321 -40.27 -9.53 -7.65
C ILE A 321 -41.38 -8.59 -7.15
N PRO A 322 -42.01 -8.90 -5.99
CA PRO A 322 -43.05 -8.04 -5.44
C PRO A 322 -42.50 -6.64 -5.13
N ASN A 323 -43.36 -5.62 -5.25
CA ASN A 323 -42.98 -4.25 -4.87
C ASN A 323 -42.95 -4.14 -3.34
N ILE A 324 -41.81 -4.48 -2.76
CA ILE A 324 -41.57 -4.36 -1.33
C ILE A 324 -40.93 -2.99 -1.10
N GLY A 325 -41.65 -1.99 -0.63
CA GLY A 325 -41.07 -0.71 -0.22
C GLY A 325 -40.31 -0.83 1.11
N GLY A 326 -39.45 0.15 1.41
CA GLY A 326 -38.88 0.35 2.75
C GLY A 326 -37.62 -0.45 3.09
N ASN A 327 -36.64 -0.56 2.17
CA ASN A 327 -35.35 -1.24 2.42
C ASN A 327 -35.50 -2.76 2.64
N ALA A 328 -36.37 -3.39 1.85
CA ALA A 328 -36.57 -4.83 1.90
C ALA A 328 -35.41 -5.59 1.24
N SER A 329 -35.25 -6.85 1.64
CA SER A 329 -34.23 -7.74 1.08
C SER A 329 -34.86 -9.10 0.79
N ILE A 330 -34.65 -9.60 -0.42
CA ILE A 330 -35.14 -10.91 -0.87
C ILE A 330 -33.94 -11.75 -1.28
N GLY A 331 -33.81 -12.95 -0.71
CA GLY A 331 -32.90 -13.98 -1.21
C GLY A 331 -33.66 -15.01 -2.03
N LEU A 332 -33.29 -15.24 -3.29
CA LEU A 332 -33.77 -16.35 -4.11
C LEU A 332 -32.68 -17.41 -4.19
N ASN A 333 -32.86 -18.50 -3.45
CA ASN A 333 -31.88 -19.58 -3.33
C ASN A 333 -32.39 -20.81 -4.09
N PHE A 334 -31.77 -21.10 -5.23
CA PHE A 334 -32.16 -22.23 -6.06
C PHE A 334 -31.42 -23.50 -5.64
N ALA A 335 -32.15 -24.56 -5.33
CA ALA A 335 -31.57 -25.86 -4.99
C ALA A 335 -31.08 -26.64 -6.22
N GLN A 336 -31.72 -26.42 -7.38
CA GLN A 336 -31.35 -26.97 -8.69
C GLN A 336 -31.16 -25.82 -9.69
N PRO A 337 -30.31 -26.00 -10.73
CA PRO A 337 -30.11 -24.98 -11.73
C PRO A 337 -31.39 -24.70 -12.52
N ILE A 338 -31.52 -23.46 -13.00
CA ILE A 338 -32.55 -23.11 -13.98
C ILE A 338 -32.09 -23.61 -15.35
N VAL A 339 -32.98 -24.27 -16.08
CA VAL A 339 -32.68 -24.90 -17.37
C VAL A 339 -33.56 -24.32 -18.49
N GLY A 340 -33.11 -24.49 -19.74
CA GLY A 340 -33.86 -24.03 -20.92
C GLY A 340 -33.67 -22.55 -21.30
N THR A 341 -32.92 -21.77 -20.49
CA THR A 341 -32.63 -20.37 -20.82
C THR A 341 -31.62 -20.26 -21.97
N SER A 342 -31.72 -19.19 -22.76
CA SER A 342 -30.75 -18.85 -23.80
C SER A 342 -30.60 -17.34 -23.93
N VAL A 343 -29.63 -16.89 -24.74
CA VAL A 343 -29.45 -15.45 -25.01
C VAL A 343 -30.69 -14.83 -25.67
N THR A 344 -31.43 -15.59 -26.49
CA THR A 344 -32.66 -15.14 -27.16
C THR A 344 -33.93 -15.33 -26.32
N SER A 345 -33.84 -16.15 -25.27
CA SER A 345 -34.94 -16.44 -24.33
C SER A 345 -34.36 -16.54 -22.91
N PRO A 346 -33.90 -15.40 -22.34
CA PRO A 346 -33.30 -15.41 -21.00
C PRO A 346 -34.39 -15.55 -19.93
N LEU A 347 -33.98 -15.94 -18.73
CA LEU A 347 -34.82 -15.76 -17.55
C LEU A 347 -34.84 -14.26 -17.19
N VAL A 348 -36.02 -13.67 -17.22
CA VAL A 348 -36.28 -12.27 -16.89
C VAL A 348 -36.58 -12.13 -15.41
N ILE A 349 -35.87 -11.25 -14.73
CA ILE A 349 -36.16 -10.85 -13.35
C ILE A 349 -36.52 -9.37 -13.36
N THR A 350 -37.76 -9.07 -13.03
CA THR A 350 -38.34 -7.72 -13.05
C THR A 350 -38.97 -7.40 -11.71
N ASP A 351 -39.26 -6.13 -11.44
CA ASP A 351 -40.11 -5.74 -10.32
C ASP A 351 -41.54 -5.40 -10.79
N ASN A 352 -42.49 -5.46 -9.86
CA ASN A 352 -43.87 -4.99 -10.04
C ASN A 352 -44.05 -3.51 -9.63
N SER A 353 -42.97 -2.72 -9.55
CA SER A 353 -43.00 -1.36 -9.01
C SER A 353 -43.20 -0.31 -10.12
N SER A 354 -44.07 0.67 -9.87
CA SER A 354 -44.40 1.74 -10.84
C SER A 354 -43.81 3.11 -10.50
N SER A 355 -42.97 3.23 -9.46
CA SER A 355 -42.37 4.51 -9.02
C SER A 355 -41.12 4.91 -9.84
N ASP A 356 -40.60 6.13 -9.67
CA ASP A 356 -39.45 6.64 -10.46
C ASP A 356 -38.20 6.98 -9.59
N SER A 357 -37.96 6.26 -8.48
CA SER A 357 -36.79 6.58 -7.63
C SER A 357 -35.45 6.19 -8.27
N SER A 358 -34.44 7.06 -8.19
CA SER A 358 -33.10 6.86 -8.76
C SER A 358 -32.09 6.14 -7.85
N GLU A 359 -32.40 6.00 -6.56
CA GLU A 359 -31.57 5.29 -5.58
C GLU A 359 -32.17 3.92 -5.27
N ALA A 360 -31.33 2.90 -5.00
CA ALA A 360 -31.90 1.61 -4.64
C ALA A 360 -32.63 1.67 -3.31
N GLN A 361 -33.84 1.15 -3.34
CA GLN A 361 -34.70 1.01 -2.18
C GLN A 361 -34.65 -0.39 -1.60
N ASN A 362 -34.11 -1.38 -2.33
CA ASN A 362 -34.17 -2.79 -1.97
C ASN A 362 -32.88 -3.53 -2.35
N SER A 363 -32.72 -4.74 -1.81
CA SER A 363 -31.71 -5.69 -2.28
C SER A 363 -32.30 -7.05 -2.68
N LEU A 364 -31.76 -7.64 -3.73
CA LEU A 364 -32.07 -8.98 -4.21
C LEU A 364 -30.76 -9.78 -4.26
N THR A 365 -30.73 -10.94 -3.63
CA THR A 365 -29.64 -11.92 -3.82
C THR A 365 -30.20 -13.10 -4.61
N ILE A 366 -29.51 -13.52 -5.66
CA ILE A 366 -29.83 -14.70 -6.46
C ILE A 366 -28.68 -15.69 -6.30
N THR A 367 -28.98 -16.82 -5.68
CA THR A 367 -28.01 -17.89 -5.45
C THR A 367 -28.36 -19.08 -6.34
N GLN A 368 -27.45 -19.46 -7.22
CA GLN A 368 -27.57 -20.65 -8.07
C GLN A 368 -26.56 -21.72 -7.63
N PRO A 369 -26.86 -23.02 -7.83
CA PRO A 369 -25.86 -24.07 -7.71
C PRO A 369 -24.89 -24.05 -8.92
N ASP A 370 -24.02 -25.05 -9.00
CA ASP A 370 -23.13 -25.21 -10.16
C ASP A 370 -23.95 -25.35 -11.45
N ALA A 371 -23.71 -24.45 -12.41
CA ALA A 371 -24.46 -24.34 -13.66
C ALA A 371 -23.59 -23.73 -14.77
N SER A 372 -23.86 -24.02 -16.05
CA SER A 372 -23.03 -23.57 -17.17
C SER A 372 -23.72 -22.73 -18.26
N ASP A 373 -25.05 -22.79 -18.38
CA ASP A 373 -25.77 -22.24 -19.54
C ASP A 373 -26.91 -21.27 -19.15
N VAL A 374 -26.86 -20.71 -17.95
CA VAL A 374 -27.91 -19.79 -17.48
C VAL A 374 -27.76 -18.43 -18.17
N SER A 375 -28.86 -17.93 -18.74
CA SER A 375 -28.93 -16.56 -19.31
C SER A 375 -29.98 -15.75 -18.56
N LEU A 376 -29.62 -14.53 -18.14
CA LEU A 376 -30.46 -13.64 -17.33
C LEU A 376 -30.72 -12.30 -18.02
N ASP A 377 -31.91 -11.76 -17.81
CA ASP A 377 -32.23 -10.35 -18.05
C ASP A 377 -32.78 -9.74 -16.75
N ILE A 378 -32.05 -8.78 -16.19
CA ILE A 378 -32.35 -8.16 -14.90
C ILE A 378 -32.83 -6.74 -15.17
N SER A 379 -34.11 -6.49 -14.96
CA SER A 379 -34.73 -5.17 -15.09
C SER A 379 -35.24 -4.70 -13.73
N LEU A 380 -34.31 -4.28 -12.87
CA LEU A 380 -34.56 -3.87 -11.50
C LEU A 380 -33.88 -2.51 -11.20
N PRO A 381 -34.33 -1.41 -11.82
CA PRO A 381 -33.67 -0.09 -11.75
C PRO A 381 -33.67 0.55 -10.35
N LYS A 382 -34.23 -0.10 -9.32
CA LYS A 382 -34.32 0.38 -7.93
C LYS A 382 -33.79 -0.63 -6.91
N THR A 383 -33.14 -1.69 -7.37
CA THR A 383 -32.69 -2.77 -6.50
C THR A 383 -31.21 -3.03 -6.73
N THR A 384 -30.48 -3.15 -5.63
CA THR A 384 -29.13 -3.73 -5.64
C THR A 384 -29.27 -5.24 -5.83
N VAL A 385 -28.64 -5.78 -6.87
CA VAL A 385 -28.73 -7.21 -7.18
C VAL A 385 -27.38 -7.86 -6.91
N ALA A 386 -27.36 -8.94 -6.14
CA ALA A 386 -26.18 -9.76 -5.92
C ALA A 386 -26.38 -11.14 -6.55
N LEU A 387 -25.38 -11.60 -7.29
CA LEU A 387 -25.31 -12.96 -7.82
C LEU A 387 -24.32 -13.75 -6.99
N GLU A 388 -24.75 -14.90 -6.47
CA GLU A 388 -23.94 -15.78 -5.65
C GLU A 388 -24.01 -17.23 -6.17
N SER A 389 -22.97 -18.01 -5.84
CA SER A 389 -22.95 -19.45 -6.09
C SER A 389 -23.05 -20.20 -4.76
N SER A 390 -23.95 -21.19 -4.67
CA SER A 390 -23.99 -22.14 -3.55
C SER A 390 -23.04 -23.32 -3.72
N GLY A 391 -22.49 -23.49 -4.92
CA GLY A 391 -21.56 -24.56 -5.28
C GLY A 391 -20.11 -24.08 -5.39
N SER A 392 -19.36 -24.73 -6.28
CA SER A 392 -17.97 -24.38 -6.60
C SER A 392 -17.88 -23.26 -7.65
N THR A 393 -18.72 -23.30 -8.68
CA THR A 393 -18.78 -22.29 -9.74
C THR A 393 -20.13 -22.28 -10.45
N THR A 394 -20.79 -21.12 -10.46
CA THR A 394 -21.94 -20.83 -11.33
C THR A 394 -21.49 -19.98 -12.51
N VAL A 395 -21.71 -20.47 -13.73
CA VAL A 395 -21.41 -19.76 -14.97
C VAL A 395 -22.70 -19.25 -15.62
N TYR A 396 -22.77 -17.94 -15.82
CA TYR A 396 -23.79 -17.29 -16.61
C TYR A 396 -23.26 -17.02 -18.02
N LYS A 397 -23.95 -17.55 -19.03
CA LYS A 397 -23.59 -17.37 -20.44
C LYS A 397 -23.79 -15.94 -20.91
N SER A 398 -24.89 -15.33 -20.48
CA SER A 398 -25.22 -13.94 -20.79
C SER A 398 -26.06 -13.32 -19.68
N ILE A 399 -25.76 -12.08 -19.32
CA ILE A 399 -26.57 -11.25 -18.43
C ILE A 399 -26.79 -9.91 -19.12
N THR A 400 -28.05 -9.50 -19.24
CA THR A 400 -28.42 -8.11 -19.50
C THR A 400 -28.89 -7.49 -18.19
N ALA A 401 -28.38 -6.32 -17.81
CA ALA A 401 -28.68 -5.72 -16.51
C ALA A 401 -29.02 -4.23 -16.61
N THR A 402 -30.18 -3.89 -16.05
CA THR A 402 -30.60 -2.53 -15.69
C THR A 402 -30.88 -2.53 -14.19
N THR A 403 -29.87 -2.17 -13.39
CA THR A 403 -30.01 -2.07 -11.94
C THR A 403 -30.07 -0.60 -11.51
N ALA A 404 -30.35 -0.36 -10.23
CA ALA A 404 -30.21 0.96 -9.66
C ALA A 404 -28.77 1.50 -9.76
N THR A 405 -28.62 2.79 -9.46
CA THR A 405 -27.32 3.40 -9.15
C THR A 405 -26.57 2.58 -8.08
N ASN A 406 -27.30 1.88 -7.20
CA ASN A 406 -26.74 0.89 -6.30
C ASN A 406 -26.69 -0.47 -7.03
N THR A 407 -25.68 -0.58 -7.88
CA THR A 407 -24.86 -1.75 -8.23
C THR A 407 -25.45 -3.16 -8.39
N LEU A 408 -25.11 -3.81 -9.51
CA LEU A 408 -25.00 -5.27 -9.67
C LEU A 408 -23.71 -5.81 -9.02
N ILE A 409 -23.81 -6.80 -8.14
CA ILE A 409 -22.69 -7.44 -7.44
C ILE A 409 -22.46 -8.83 -8.03
N ILE A 410 -21.23 -9.09 -8.50
CA ILE A 410 -20.80 -10.41 -8.99
C ILE A 410 -19.99 -11.08 -7.87
N GLY A 411 -20.64 -11.97 -7.11
CA GLY A 411 -20.10 -12.59 -5.91
C GLY A 411 -19.14 -13.76 -6.18
N HIS A 412 -18.63 -14.34 -5.10
CA HIS A 412 -17.68 -15.46 -5.13
C HIS A 412 -18.26 -16.69 -5.83
N GLY A 413 -17.42 -17.37 -6.62
CA GLY A 413 -17.83 -18.54 -7.39
C GLY A 413 -18.70 -18.21 -8.61
N VAL A 414 -18.98 -16.94 -8.91
CA VAL A 414 -19.73 -16.55 -10.11
C VAL A 414 -18.79 -16.18 -11.25
N ARG A 415 -19.00 -16.79 -12.43
CA ARG A 415 -18.39 -16.37 -13.69
C ARG A 415 -19.47 -15.91 -14.66
N VAL A 416 -19.29 -14.76 -15.30
CA VAL A 416 -20.19 -14.25 -16.34
C VAL A 416 -19.43 -14.15 -17.66
N GLU A 417 -19.85 -14.88 -18.69
CA GLU A 417 -19.17 -14.85 -19.99
C GLU A 417 -19.46 -13.54 -20.73
N ASN A 418 -20.72 -13.10 -20.76
CA ASN A 418 -21.13 -11.86 -21.40
C ASN A 418 -22.05 -11.05 -20.49
N LEU A 419 -21.67 -9.81 -20.16
CA LEU A 419 -22.44 -8.89 -19.33
C LEU A 419 -22.74 -7.61 -20.12
N SER A 420 -24.00 -7.39 -20.48
CA SER A 420 -24.50 -6.14 -21.07
C SER A 420 -25.14 -5.26 -20.00
N ILE A 421 -24.60 -4.06 -19.79
CA ILE A 421 -25.09 -3.11 -18.78
C ILE A 421 -25.88 -2.02 -19.48
N ASN A 422 -27.18 -1.96 -19.24
CA ASN A 422 -28.05 -0.90 -19.75
C ASN A 422 -28.24 0.21 -18.70
N GLY A 423 -28.03 -0.09 -17.41
CA GLY A 423 -28.12 0.88 -16.31
C GLY A 423 -27.51 0.37 -15.01
N GLY A 424 -26.92 1.28 -14.24
CA GLY A 424 -26.37 1.01 -12.91
C GLY A 424 -24.85 0.84 -12.87
N ASN A 425 -24.37 0.46 -11.68
CA ASN A 425 -22.94 0.23 -11.39
C ASN A 425 -22.62 -1.28 -11.25
N ILE A 426 -21.35 -1.64 -11.17
CA ILE A 426 -20.88 -3.02 -10.91
C ILE A 426 -19.89 -3.07 -9.75
N ILE A 427 -20.04 -4.07 -8.89
CA ILE A 427 -19.05 -4.51 -7.92
C ILE A 427 -18.67 -5.94 -8.25
N ILE A 428 -17.38 -6.19 -8.43
CA ILE A 428 -16.85 -7.56 -8.49
C ILE A 428 -16.35 -7.95 -7.10
N ASP A 429 -17.05 -8.87 -6.45
CA ASP A 429 -16.79 -9.35 -5.09
C ASP A 429 -16.41 -10.83 -5.09
N GLY A 430 -15.25 -11.12 -5.67
CA GLY A 430 -14.72 -12.49 -5.78
C GLY A 430 -15.25 -13.29 -6.98
N GLY A 431 -16.04 -12.69 -7.86
CA GLY A 431 -16.42 -13.27 -9.15
C GLY A 431 -15.50 -12.88 -10.32
N LYS A 432 -15.81 -13.39 -11.51
CA LYS A 432 -15.11 -13.11 -12.78
C LYS A 432 -16.09 -12.74 -13.88
N VAL A 433 -15.73 -11.81 -14.75
CA VAL A 433 -16.49 -11.48 -15.97
C VAL A 433 -15.57 -11.56 -17.18
N ASP A 434 -15.94 -12.29 -18.22
CA ASP A 434 -15.08 -12.40 -19.40
C ASP A 434 -15.28 -11.18 -20.31
N ASN A 435 -16.53 -10.86 -20.68
CA ASN A 435 -16.82 -9.73 -21.56
C ASN A 435 -17.88 -8.80 -20.96
N ILE A 436 -17.56 -7.51 -20.87
CA ILE A 436 -18.49 -6.44 -20.48
C ILE A 436 -18.79 -5.55 -21.68
N ILE A 437 -20.07 -5.29 -21.93
CA ILE A 437 -20.57 -4.30 -22.87
C ILE A 437 -21.34 -3.23 -22.07
N ASN A 438 -20.81 -2.02 -22.00
CA ASN A 438 -21.50 -0.90 -21.33
C ASN A 438 -22.34 -0.10 -22.34
N ASN A 439 -23.65 -0.35 -22.30
CA ASN A 439 -24.71 0.31 -23.06
C ASN A 439 -25.41 1.43 -22.25
N SER A 440 -24.96 1.75 -21.04
CA SER A 440 -25.63 2.71 -20.18
C SER A 440 -25.31 4.15 -20.56
N THR A 441 -26.33 4.89 -21.00
CA THR A 441 -26.21 6.31 -21.35
C THR A 441 -25.98 7.23 -20.15
N MET A 442 -26.30 6.76 -18.93
CA MET A 442 -26.07 7.48 -17.67
C MET A 442 -24.65 7.30 -17.12
N GLY A 443 -23.86 6.44 -17.75
CA GLY A 443 -22.53 6.05 -17.31
C GLY A 443 -22.53 4.93 -16.27
N THR A 444 -21.40 4.23 -16.16
CA THR A 444 -21.25 3.07 -15.27
C THR A 444 -19.95 3.17 -14.47
N THR A 445 -20.03 2.88 -13.18
CA THR A 445 -18.85 2.68 -12.32
C THR A 445 -18.66 1.19 -12.04
N ILE A 446 -17.43 0.70 -12.23
CA ILE A 446 -17.04 -0.68 -11.90
C ILE A 446 -16.00 -0.65 -10.80
N THR A 447 -16.24 -1.38 -9.70
CA THR A 447 -15.32 -1.46 -8.55
C THR A 447 -15.03 -2.90 -8.16
N ALA A 448 -13.98 -3.10 -7.38
CA ALA A 448 -13.53 -4.41 -6.92
C ALA A 448 -13.24 -4.40 -5.42
N THR A 449 -13.54 -5.50 -4.75
CA THR A 449 -13.23 -5.72 -3.32
C THR A 449 -12.15 -6.78 -3.10
N ASN A 450 -11.81 -7.58 -4.13
CA ASN A 450 -10.81 -8.66 -4.08
C ASN A 450 -9.73 -8.50 -5.18
N LYS A 451 -8.59 -9.22 -5.05
CA LYS A 451 -7.30 -8.93 -5.73
C LYS A 451 -7.02 -9.63 -7.07
N ASP A 452 -7.96 -10.37 -7.65
CA ASP A 452 -7.68 -11.25 -8.80
C ASP A 452 -7.95 -10.60 -10.18
N ASN A 453 -7.61 -11.28 -11.29
CA ASN A 453 -7.95 -10.82 -12.65
C ASN A 453 -9.47 -10.92 -12.84
N LEU A 454 -10.16 -9.79 -12.76
CA LEU A 454 -11.61 -9.76 -12.64
C LEU A 454 -12.32 -9.75 -13.99
N ILE A 455 -11.74 -9.06 -14.99
CA ILE A 455 -12.42 -8.76 -16.24
C ILE A 455 -11.49 -9.04 -17.44
N ASP A 456 -11.89 -9.88 -18.40
CA ASP A 456 -11.04 -10.14 -19.57
C ASP A 456 -11.16 -9.01 -20.62
N VAL A 457 -12.38 -8.55 -20.93
CA VAL A 457 -12.64 -7.52 -21.95
C VAL A 457 -13.73 -6.54 -21.49
N ILE A 458 -13.53 -5.24 -21.76
CA ILE A 458 -14.57 -4.20 -21.65
C ILE A 458 -14.73 -3.50 -22.99
N THR A 459 -15.97 -3.37 -23.47
CA THR A 459 -16.35 -2.54 -24.61
C THR A 459 -17.34 -1.47 -24.16
N THR A 460 -17.12 -0.21 -24.54
CA THR A 460 -18.06 0.88 -24.22
C THR A 460 -18.09 2.00 -25.25
N ALA A 461 -19.28 2.54 -25.47
CA ALA A 461 -19.51 3.78 -26.21
C ALA A 461 -19.98 4.93 -25.29
N HIS A 462 -20.05 4.70 -23.98
CA HIS A 462 -20.62 5.59 -22.98
C HIS A 462 -19.66 5.82 -21.83
N ASP A 463 -20.04 6.68 -20.90
CA ASP A 463 -19.21 7.05 -19.77
C ASP A 463 -18.90 5.83 -18.89
N ILE A 464 -17.63 5.65 -18.53
CA ILE A 464 -17.18 4.57 -17.66
C ILE A 464 -16.16 5.07 -16.63
N THR A 465 -16.34 4.63 -15.38
CA THR A 465 -15.37 4.82 -14.30
C THR A 465 -14.92 3.46 -13.78
N LEU A 466 -13.62 3.24 -13.72
CA LEU A 466 -13.02 2.02 -13.17
C LEU A 466 -12.32 2.32 -11.84
N GLY A 467 -12.67 1.53 -10.84
CA GLY A 467 -12.17 1.56 -9.47
C GLY A 467 -12.56 2.79 -8.67
N SER A 468 -12.04 2.89 -7.44
CA SER A 468 -12.44 3.91 -6.46
C SER A 468 -11.28 4.32 -5.56
N LYS A 469 -11.39 5.53 -4.97
CA LYS A 469 -10.45 6.01 -3.94
C LYS A 469 -10.72 5.41 -2.56
N ASP A 470 -11.81 4.68 -2.38
CA ASP A 470 -12.13 4.00 -1.12
C ASP A 470 -10.95 3.12 -0.67
N SER A 471 -10.62 3.16 0.62
CA SER A 471 -9.57 2.33 1.22
C SER A 471 -9.90 0.84 1.18
N LYS A 472 -11.19 0.49 1.12
CA LYS A 472 -11.67 -0.89 0.97
C LYS A 472 -11.70 -1.38 -0.48
N ALA A 473 -11.64 -0.47 -1.46
CA ALA A 473 -11.60 -0.85 -2.87
C ALA A 473 -10.22 -1.34 -3.27
N GLU A 474 -10.20 -2.52 -3.89
CA GLU A 474 -9.03 -3.16 -4.47
C GLU A 474 -8.81 -2.72 -5.93
N VAL A 475 -7.69 -3.14 -6.51
CA VAL A 475 -7.32 -2.78 -7.87
C VAL A 475 -8.22 -3.51 -8.87
N VAL A 476 -8.92 -2.76 -9.72
CA VAL A 476 -9.69 -3.35 -10.85
C VAL A 476 -8.71 -3.78 -11.93
N THR A 477 -8.59 -5.09 -12.16
CA THR A 477 -7.73 -5.64 -13.20
C THR A 477 -8.52 -6.04 -14.43
N VAL A 478 -8.13 -5.50 -15.59
CA VAL A 478 -8.77 -5.74 -16.88
C VAL A 478 -7.74 -6.32 -17.87
N GLY A 479 -8.16 -7.26 -18.71
CA GLY A 479 -7.37 -7.74 -19.84
C GLY A 479 -7.27 -6.67 -20.92
N THR A 480 -8.35 -6.46 -21.66
CA THR A 480 -8.43 -5.53 -22.81
C THR A 480 -9.59 -4.56 -22.66
N MET A 481 -9.44 -3.34 -23.17
CA MET A 481 -10.51 -2.34 -23.23
C MET A 481 -10.66 -1.80 -24.65
N ILE A 482 -11.91 -1.60 -25.09
CA ILE A 482 -12.29 -0.97 -26.35
C ILE A 482 -13.26 0.16 -26.01
N ILE A 483 -12.82 1.41 -26.18
CA ILE A 483 -13.56 2.61 -25.81
C ILE A 483 -13.85 3.39 -27.09
N THR A 484 -15.11 3.42 -27.53
CA THR A 484 -15.52 4.08 -28.77
C THR A 484 -16.25 5.41 -28.56
N GLY A 485 -16.62 5.73 -27.31
CA GLY A 485 -17.34 6.96 -26.96
C GLY A 485 -17.36 7.17 -25.44
N GLY A 486 -17.92 8.31 -25.01
CA GLY A 486 -18.04 8.68 -23.60
C GLY A 486 -16.72 9.05 -22.91
N THR A 487 -16.84 9.53 -21.68
CA THR A 487 -15.70 9.82 -20.80
C THR A 487 -15.20 8.54 -20.13
N THR A 488 -13.88 8.40 -19.96
CA THR A 488 -13.28 7.25 -19.27
C THR A 488 -12.40 7.72 -18.14
N THR A 489 -12.70 7.24 -16.92
CA THR A 489 -11.91 7.55 -15.73
C THR A 489 -11.38 6.26 -15.09
N MET A 490 -10.10 6.23 -14.74
CA MET A 490 -9.42 5.09 -14.13
C MET A 490 -8.81 5.48 -12.78
N THR A 491 -9.18 4.77 -11.73
CA THR A 491 -8.71 4.98 -10.35
C THR A 491 -8.39 3.63 -9.75
N LYS A 492 -7.15 3.38 -9.31
CA LYS A 492 -6.68 2.05 -8.89
C LYS A 492 -7.03 0.96 -9.93
N CYS A 493 -6.64 1.15 -11.19
CA CYS A 493 -6.95 0.21 -12.26
C CYS A 493 -5.70 -0.26 -13.00
N LYS A 494 -5.65 -1.56 -13.30
CA LYS A 494 -4.56 -2.19 -14.04
C LYS A 494 -5.09 -2.85 -15.31
N VAL A 495 -4.60 -2.41 -16.47
CA VAL A 495 -4.90 -3.05 -17.76
C VAL A 495 -3.69 -3.84 -18.22
N THR A 496 -3.84 -5.16 -18.28
CA THR A 496 -2.74 -6.11 -18.54
C THR A 496 -2.50 -6.38 -20.02
N GLY A 497 -3.49 -6.14 -20.87
CA GLY A 497 -3.44 -6.21 -22.33
C GLY A 497 -3.40 -4.81 -22.95
N SER A 498 -4.37 -4.49 -23.80
CA SER A 498 -4.42 -3.20 -24.52
C SER A 498 -5.69 -2.41 -24.23
N VAL A 499 -5.57 -1.09 -24.19
CA VAL A 499 -6.68 -0.14 -24.28
C VAL A 499 -6.69 0.45 -25.68
N THR A 500 -7.75 0.21 -26.45
CA THR A 500 -8.01 0.92 -27.71
C THR A 500 -9.03 2.01 -27.45
N HIS A 501 -8.60 3.26 -27.53
CA HIS A 501 -9.40 4.44 -27.23
C HIS A 501 -9.63 5.27 -28.49
N SER A 502 -10.85 5.17 -29.02
CA SER A 502 -11.34 5.92 -30.16
C SER A 502 -12.51 6.86 -29.78
N SER A 503 -12.63 7.22 -28.50
CA SER A 503 -13.53 8.28 -28.03
C SER A 503 -12.88 9.66 -28.19
N PRO A 504 -13.61 10.71 -28.63
CA PRO A 504 -13.08 12.07 -28.69
C PRO A 504 -12.80 12.67 -27.28
N SER A 505 -13.35 12.06 -26.23
CA SER A 505 -13.10 12.46 -24.85
C SER A 505 -11.72 12.02 -24.37
N MET A 506 -11.15 12.79 -23.45
CA MET A 506 -9.87 12.47 -22.82
C MET A 506 -10.01 11.25 -21.88
N LEU A 507 -9.13 10.26 -22.02
CA LEU A 507 -8.96 9.19 -21.03
C LEU A 507 -8.27 9.77 -19.80
N LYS A 508 -8.82 9.56 -18.60
CA LYS A 508 -8.28 10.13 -17.35
C LYS A 508 -7.89 9.05 -16.37
N MET A 509 -6.61 8.90 -16.10
CA MET A 509 -6.10 8.13 -14.95
C MET A 509 -5.96 9.09 -13.78
N THR A 510 -6.61 8.87 -12.64
CA THR A 510 -6.55 9.77 -11.48
C THR A 510 -5.42 9.41 -10.50
N TYR A 511 -5.02 10.34 -9.62
CA TYR A 511 -3.97 10.11 -8.64
C TYR A 511 -4.28 8.90 -7.71
N SER A 512 -3.64 7.77 -7.99
CA SER A 512 -3.58 6.57 -7.16
C SER A 512 -2.35 5.77 -7.59
N GLY A 513 -1.45 5.41 -6.67
CA GLY A 513 -0.17 4.74 -6.98
C GLY A 513 -0.29 3.32 -7.57
N SER A 514 -1.44 2.96 -8.12
CA SER A 514 -1.80 1.62 -8.58
C SER A 514 -2.32 1.59 -10.03
N ASN A 515 -2.42 2.75 -10.69
CA ASN A 515 -2.85 2.81 -12.08
C ASN A 515 -1.73 2.35 -13.04
N SER A 516 -2.03 1.37 -13.90
CA SER A 516 -1.10 0.93 -14.95
C SER A 516 -1.79 0.41 -16.20
N ILE A 517 -1.25 0.74 -17.37
CA ILE A 517 -1.70 0.23 -18.66
C ILE A 517 -0.50 -0.36 -19.40
N LYS A 518 -0.60 -1.60 -19.86
CA LYS A 518 0.47 -2.22 -20.64
C LYS A 518 0.57 -1.64 -22.06
N LYS A 519 -0.55 -1.50 -22.76
CA LYS A 519 -0.59 -0.85 -24.09
C LYS A 519 -1.78 0.08 -24.21
N LEU A 520 -1.57 1.32 -24.64
CA LEU A 520 -2.62 2.32 -24.89
C LEU A 520 -2.55 2.78 -26.33
N HIS A 521 -3.60 2.55 -27.11
CA HIS A 521 -3.74 3.01 -28.48
C HIS A 521 -4.81 4.11 -28.55
N LEU A 522 -4.44 5.30 -29.02
CA LEU A 522 -5.35 6.43 -29.23
C LEU A 522 -5.58 6.61 -30.74
N SER A 523 -6.82 6.58 -31.22
CA SER A 523 -7.09 6.53 -32.67
C SER A 523 -8.23 7.41 -33.19
N SER A 524 -8.70 8.42 -32.44
CA SER A 524 -9.81 9.30 -32.89
C SER A 524 -9.60 10.78 -32.58
N GLY A 525 -9.63 11.66 -33.60
CA GLY A 525 -9.62 13.13 -33.45
C GLY A 525 -8.72 13.68 -32.33
N SER A 526 -9.24 14.61 -31.52
CA SER A 526 -8.52 15.21 -30.38
C SER A 526 -8.41 14.32 -29.13
N ALA A 527 -8.60 13.01 -29.24
CA ALA A 527 -8.54 12.09 -28.10
C ALA A 527 -7.19 12.19 -27.39
N GLY A 528 -7.21 12.70 -26.17
CA GLY A 528 -6.04 12.84 -25.32
C GLY A 528 -6.04 11.83 -24.17
N ALA A 529 -4.95 11.83 -23.41
CA ALA A 529 -4.87 11.08 -22.16
C ALA A 529 -4.27 11.96 -21.05
N GLU A 530 -4.93 11.98 -19.89
CA GLU A 530 -4.37 12.48 -18.64
C GLU A 530 -3.88 11.28 -17.82
N ILE A 531 -2.57 11.19 -17.61
CA ILE A 531 -1.92 10.00 -17.06
C ILE A 531 -1.37 10.31 -15.67
N TYR A 532 -1.98 9.71 -14.64
CA TYR A 532 -1.39 9.50 -13.31
C TYR A 532 -1.19 8.00 -13.09
N GLY A 533 0.02 7.52 -13.34
CA GLY A 533 0.38 6.10 -13.26
C GLY A 533 1.46 5.73 -14.27
N MET A 534 1.47 4.46 -14.70
CA MET A 534 2.42 3.94 -15.68
C MET A 534 1.71 3.51 -16.97
N VAL A 535 2.28 3.87 -18.12
CA VAL A 535 1.90 3.34 -19.43
C VAL A 535 3.15 2.76 -20.07
N ASP A 536 3.16 1.45 -20.33
CA ASP A 536 4.36 0.81 -20.89
C ASP A 536 4.55 1.14 -22.38
N ASP A 537 3.47 1.12 -23.17
CA ASP A 537 3.53 1.42 -24.60
C ASP A 537 2.33 2.28 -25.03
N LEU A 538 2.59 3.50 -25.47
CA LEU A 538 1.58 4.46 -25.95
C LEU A 538 1.69 4.63 -27.46
N VAL A 539 0.64 4.30 -28.21
CA VAL A 539 0.54 4.51 -29.65
C VAL A 539 -0.53 5.56 -29.93
N VAL A 540 -0.19 6.61 -30.68
CA VAL A 540 -1.12 7.67 -31.07
C VAL A 540 -1.23 7.75 -32.59
N ASN A 541 -2.43 7.46 -33.08
CA ASN A 541 -2.79 7.38 -34.50
C ASN A 541 -3.72 8.52 -34.93
N THR A 542 -3.74 9.62 -34.17
CA THR A 542 -4.66 10.72 -34.42
C THR A 542 -3.97 12.06 -34.34
N ASP A 543 -4.41 13.00 -35.16
CA ASP A 543 -3.89 14.36 -35.17
C ASP A 543 -4.47 15.17 -34.00
N ASN A 544 -3.67 16.10 -33.48
CA ASN A 544 -4.09 17.03 -32.44
C ASN A 544 -4.43 16.45 -31.04
N ALA A 545 -4.02 15.22 -30.72
CA ALA A 545 -4.14 14.67 -29.37
C ALA A 545 -3.33 15.48 -28.33
N ILE A 546 -3.82 15.50 -27.08
CA ILE A 546 -3.11 16.07 -25.93
C ILE A 546 -2.74 14.94 -24.96
N ILE A 547 -1.45 14.78 -24.68
CA ILE A 547 -0.96 13.81 -23.70
C ILE A 547 -0.48 14.58 -22.47
N ASP A 548 -1.19 14.49 -21.35
CA ASP A 548 -0.89 15.17 -20.10
C ASP A 548 -0.40 14.18 -19.03
N CYS A 549 0.92 14.10 -18.89
CA CYS A 549 1.59 13.23 -17.94
C CYS A 549 1.78 13.97 -16.61
N LYS A 550 1.07 13.52 -15.57
CA LYS A 550 1.03 14.19 -14.27
C LYS A 550 1.66 13.36 -13.17
N TYR A 551 2.56 13.98 -12.42
CA TYR A 551 3.33 13.35 -11.36
C TYR A 551 2.48 12.76 -10.23
N GLY A 552 2.91 11.61 -9.69
CA GLY A 552 2.58 11.19 -8.34
C GLY A 552 3.79 10.67 -7.55
N SER A 553 3.66 10.36 -6.25
CA SER A 553 4.79 10.03 -5.35
C SER A 553 5.73 8.91 -5.85
N SER A 554 5.27 8.07 -6.77
CA SER A 554 5.99 6.98 -7.44
C SER A 554 6.39 7.26 -8.89
N GLY A 555 6.24 8.51 -9.37
CA GLY A 555 6.46 8.93 -10.75
C GLY A 555 5.25 8.72 -11.66
N CYS A 556 5.19 9.51 -12.75
CA CYS A 556 4.39 9.20 -13.94
C CYS A 556 5.38 8.72 -15.00
N GLY A 557 5.09 7.60 -15.67
CA GLY A 557 6.02 7.00 -16.62
C GLY A 557 5.31 6.49 -17.86
N ILE A 558 5.61 7.10 -19.01
CA ILE A 558 5.44 6.48 -20.32
C ILE A 558 6.79 5.84 -20.65
N LYS A 559 6.85 4.52 -20.89
CA LYS A 559 8.11 3.86 -21.26
C LYS A 559 8.42 3.94 -22.75
N SER A 560 7.39 3.81 -23.61
CA SER A 560 7.45 3.93 -25.07
C SER A 560 6.31 4.81 -25.56
N LEU A 561 6.58 5.74 -26.47
CA LEU A 561 5.55 6.46 -27.22
C LEU A 561 5.88 6.44 -28.73
N THR A 562 4.89 6.02 -29.51
CA THR A 562 4.89 6.00 -30.98
C THR A 562 3.75 6.86 -31.49
N THR A 563 4.04 7.77 -32.42
CA THR A 563 3.00 8.59 -33.07
C THR A 563 3.03 8.43 -34.58
N ASN A 564 1.90 8.10 -35.20
CA ASN A 564 1.80 8.06 -36.65
C ASN A 564 1.47 9.45 -37.23
N GLU A 565 0.72 10.26 -36.49
CA GLU A 565 0.34 11.64 -36.82
C GLU A 565 0.92 12.66 -35.81
N PRO A 566 1.08 13.94 -36.17
CA PRO A 566 1.55 14.96 -35.23
C PRO A 566 0.56 15.22 -34.08
N LEU A 567 1.03 15.05 -32.84
CA LEU A 567 0.30 15.44 -31.64
C LEU A 567 0.08 16.96 -31.59
N LYS A 568 -0.97 17.43 -30.88
CA LYS A 568 -1.13 18.87 -30.60
C LYS A 568 -0.14 19.32 -29.54
N GLU A 569 -0.13 18.59 -28.43
CA GLU A 569 0.62 18.96 -27.24
C GLU A 569 0.96 17.72 -26.40
N ILE A 570 2.21 17.61 -25.98
CA ILE A 570 2.61 16.74 -24.86
C ILE A 570 2.88 17.67 -23.68
N ILE A 571 2.18 17.46 -22.57
CA ILE A 571 2.41 18.14 -21.30
C ILE A 571 3.10 17.16 -20.37
N TRP A 572 4.30 17.50 -19.90
CA TRP A 572 5.06 16.66 -19.00
C TRP A 572 5.30 17.38 -17.66
N SER A 573 4.67 16.90 -16.59
CA SER A 573 4.75 17.51 -15.25
C SER A 573 5.62 16.67 -14.30
N THR A 574 6.75 17.19 -13.80
CA THR A 574 7.68 16.42 -12.92
C THR A 574 8.05 17.12 -11.60
N LEU A 575 8.45 16.34 -10.57
CA LEU A 575 9.06 16.86 -9.33
C LEU A 575 10.60 16.87 -9.36
N ASN A 576 11.29 15.79 -9.72
CA ASN A 576 12.74 15.66 -9.39
C ASN A 576 13.69 15.28 -10.55
N GLN A 577 13.20 14.92 -11.73
CA GLN A 577 13.90 14.67 -13.01
C GLN A 577 12.94 13.84 -13.90
N GLY A 578 13.02 13.97 -15.23
CA GLY A 578 12.25 13.16 -16.18
C GLY A 578 13.16 12.68 -17.31
N ILE A 579 13.29 11.36 -17.48
CA ILE A 579 13.97 10.76 -18.63
C ILE A 579 12.88 10.25 -19.57
N LEU A 580 12.81 10.83 -20.77
CA LEU A 580 12.07 10.28 -21.92
C LEU A 580 13.08 9.55 -22.79
N SER A 581 13.49 8.35 -22.37
CA SER A 581 14.32 7.46 -23.20
C SER A 581 13.42 6.69 -24.17
N ASP A 582 13.89 6.49 -25.40
CA ASP A 582 13.27 5.62 -26.42
C ASP A 582 11.87 6.03 -26.91
N VAL A 583 11.74 7.26 -27.43
CA VAL A 583 10.44 7.77 -27.90
C VAL A 583 10.51 8.29 -29.33
N SER A 584 9.77 7.67 -30.24
CA SER A 584 9.61 8.12 -31.63
C SER A 584 8.28 8.88 -31.78
N TYR A 585 8.32 10.20 -31.60
CA TYR A 585 7.13 11.05 -31.61
C TYR A 585 7.24 12.24 -32.56
N LYS A 586 6.11 12.62 -33.17
CA LYS A 586 5.85 13.84 -33.92
C LYS A 586 4.88 14.68 -33.09
N THR A 587 5.23 15.92 -32.75
CA THR A 587 4.33 16.80 -31.99
C THR A 587 4.45 18.25 -32.44
N LYS A 588 3.33 18.98 -32.50
CA LYS A 588 3.30 20.42 -32.76
C LYS A 588 3.85 21.21 -31.58
N THR A 589 3.56 20.76 -30.35
CA THR A 589 4.00 21.43 -29.12
C THR A 589 4.47 20.42 -28.08
N LEU A 590 5.61 20.68 -27.45
CA LEU A 590 6.04 20.02 -26.22
C LEU A 590 6.05 21.05 -25.09
N THR A 591 5.21 20.84 -24.08
CA THR A 591 5.11 21.67 -22.89
C THR A 591 5.71 20.93 -21.70
N ILE A 592 6.71 21.53 -21.08
CA ILE A 592 7.36 20.97 -19.90
C ILE A 592 7.01 21.82 -18.68
N LYS A 593 6.39 21.19 -17.69
CA LYS A 593 6.02 21.80 -16.40
C LYS A 593 6.84 21.17 -15.28
N THR A 594 7.41 22.00 -14.43
CA THR A 594 8.10 21.51 -13.23
C THR A 594 7.84 22.39 -12.03
N SER A 595 7.79 21.78 -10.86
CA SER A 595 7.77 22.51 -9.60
C SER A 595 9.17 22.76 -9.03
N SER A 596 10.19 22.03 -9.49
CA SER A 596 11.56 22.07 -8.95
C SER A 596 12.44 23.12 -9.63
N SER A 597 13.29 23.76 -8.83
CA SER A 597 14.28 24.77 -9.24
C SER A 597 15.63 24.18 -9.66
N ASN A 598 15.80 22.85 -9.56
CA ASN A 598 17.06 22.20 -9.88
C ASN A 598 17.07 21.80 -11.36
N ALA A 599 18.18 22.07 -12.06
CA ALA A 599 18.38 21.78 -13.48
C ALA A 599 17.83 20.38 -13.85
N GLN A 600 16.63 20.36 -14.44
CA GLN A 600 15.99 19.14 -14.89
C GLN A 600 16.46 18.89 -16.30
N VAL A 601 17.34 17.92 -16.46
CA VAL A 601 17.80 17.54 -17.78
C VAL A 601 16.77 16.65 -18.44
N PHE A 602 16.19 17.14 -19.53
CA PHE A 602 15.38 16.36 -20.47
C PHE A 602 16.30 15.88 -21.58
N ASN A 603 16.32 14.57 -21.83
CA ASN A 603 16.95 13.98 -23.00
C ASN A 603 15.83 13.61 -24.00
N LEU A 604 15.93 14.09 -25.24
CA LEU A 604 15.06 13.67 -26.34
C LEU A 604 15.95 12.98 -27.38
N VAL A 605 15.50 11.88 -27.98
CA VAL A 605 16.20 11.18 -29.07
C VAL A 605 15.48 11.50 -30.39
N PRO A 606 16.19 11.73 -31.51
CA PRO A 606 15.61 12.11 -32.79
C PRO A 606 14.80 10.96 -33.40
N GLY A 607 13.49 11.12 -33.36
CA GLY A 607 12.52 10.28 -34.06
C GLY A 607 11.33 11.05 -34.66
N GLY A 608 11.32 12.38 -34.59
CA GLY A 608 10.27 13.18 -35.23
C GLY A 608 10.43 14.71 -35.16
N ASN A 609 9.46 15.41 -35.75
CA ASN A 609 9.42 16.87 -35.86
C ASN A 609 8.72 17.49 -34.64
N ILE A 610 9.34 18.51 -34.04
CA ILE A 610 8.74 19.36 -33.00
C ILE A 610 8.67 20.79 -33.50
N ASP A 611 7.46 21.35 -33.65
CA ASP A 611 7.33 22.74 -34.11
C ASP A 611 7.65 23.75 -32.98
N ASN A 612 7.19 23.48 -31.75
CA ASN A 612 7.31 24.42 -30.63
C ASN A 612 7.66 23.71 -29.30
N ILE A 613 8.53 24.34 -28.51
CA ILE A 613 8.81 23.92 -27.12
C ILE A 613 8.39 25.05 -26.17
N LYS A 614 7.61 24.71 -25.14
CA LYS A 614 7.16 25.64 -24.08
C LYS A 614 7.65 25.20 -22.72
N LEU A 615 8.29 26.11 -21.99
CA LEU A 615 8.89 25.86 -20.68
C LEU A 615 8.26 26.79 -19.62
N GLU A 616 7.71 26.23 -18.54
CA GLU A 616 7.00 27.02 -17.52
C GLU A 616 7.89 27.54 -16.36
N LYS A 617 9.16 27.14 -16.28
CA LYS A 617 10.17 27.61 -15.29
C LYS A 617 11.59 27.54 -15.87
N ASP A 618 12.53 28.25 -15.22
CA ASP A 618 13.98 28.24 -15.53
C ASP A 618 14.58 26.82 -15.44
N ILE A 619 14.61 26.11 -16.56
CA ILE A 619 15.22 24.77 -16.69
C ILE A 619 16.26 24.75 -17.81
N ASN A 620 17.23 23.83 -17.68
CA ASN A 620 18.22 23.54 -18.72
C ASN A 620 17.75 22.32 -19.54
N VAL A 621 17.55 22.47 -20.85
CA VAL A 621 17.05 21.39 -21.72
C VAL A 621 18.18 20.88 -22.64
N PHE A 622 18.35 19.55 -22.75
CA PHE A 622 19.41 18.93 -23.57
C PHE A 622 18.78 18.06 -24.67
N LEU A 623 18.75 18.56 -25.89
CA LEU A 623 18.28 17.81 -27.05
C LEU A 623 19.45 16.98 -27.57
N THR A 624 19.42 15.66 -27.43
CA THR A 624 20.52 14.80 -27.87
C THR A 624 20.12 14.05 -29.13
N ALA A 625 21.08 13.60 -29.92
CA ALA A 625 20.82 12.80 -31.09
C ALA A 625 21.81 11.65 -31.18
N ASP A 626 21.36 10.48 -31.60
CA ASP A 626 22.28 9.39 -31.98
C ASP A 626 22.92 9.71 -33.34
N GLU A 627 24.08 9.11 -33.62
CA GLU A 627 24.85 9.36 -34.86
C GLU A 627 23.98 9.18 -36.11
N GLY A 628 23.97 10.20 -36.97
CA GLY A 628 23.23 10.20 -38.25
C GLY A 628 21.80 10.74 -38.19
N LEU A 629 21.28 11.05 -37.00
CA LEU A 629 19.95 11.63 -36.84
C LEU A 629 20.05 13.13 -36.48
N ARG A 630 19.27 13.98 -37.15
CA ARG A 630 19.22 15.43 -36.88
C ARG A 630 17.82 15.83 -36.44
N TRP A 631 17.73 16.75 -35.48
CA TRP A 631 16.50 17.45 -35.18
C TRP A 631 16.07 18.29 -36.40
N GLY A 632 14.79 18.30 -36.74
CA GLY A 632 14.22 19.28 -37.68
C GLY A 632 14.29 20.70 -37.10
N GLU A 633 13.96 21.72 -37.91
CA GLU A 633 13.90 23.10 -37.42
C GLU A 633 12.85 23.24 -36.30
N ILE A 634 13.29 23.69 -35.12
CA ILE A 634 12.38 24.08 -34.02
C ILE A 634 11.98 25.53 -34.30
N ASN A 635 10.71 25.74 -34.68
CA ASN A 635 10.24 27.05 -35.14
C ASN A 635 10.15 28.09 -34.02
N THR A 636 9.73 27.69 -32.82
CA THR A 636 9.61 28.61 -31.68
C THR A 636 9.92 27.95 -30.34
N ILE A 637 10.76 28.61 -29.54
CA ILE A 637 10.98 28.29 -28.13
C ILE A 637 10.34 29.41 -27.31
N GLY A 638 9.37 29.08 -26.46
CA GLY A 638 8.67 30.05 -25.60
C GLY A 638 8.79 29.72 -24.11
N GLY A 639 8.74 30.74 -23.26
CA GLY A 639 8.84 30.62 -21.80
C GLY A 639 10.18 31.11 -21.24
N THR A 640 10.36 30.99 -19.92
CA THR A 640 11.62 31.34 -19.24
C THR A 640 12.51 30.11 -19.15
N TYR A 641 13.75 30.21 -19.63
CA TYR A 641 14.72 29.11 -19.63
C TYR A 641 16.13 29.64 -19.46
N ASP A 642 17.01 28.81 -18.88
CA ASP A 642 18.43 29.14 -18.74
C ASP A 642 19.15 28.95 -20.08
N CYS A 643 19.11 27.74 -20.64
CA CYS A 643 19.79 27.36 -21.88
C CYS A 643 19.12 26.12 -22.52
N ILE A 644 19.16 26.02 -23.86
CA ILE A 644 18.84 24.82 -24.63
C ILE A 644 20.10 24.37 -25.38
N TYR A 645 20.48 23.11 -25.23
CA TYR A 645 21.66 22.53 -25.87
C TYR A 645 21.25 21.45 -26.86
N GLN A 646 21.48 21.66 -28.16
CA GLN A 646 21.46 20.60 -29.16
C GLN A 646 22.82 19.93 -29.20
N ILE A 647 22.86 18.62 -28.99
CA ILE A 647 24.10 17.84 -28.87
C ILE A 647 24.00 16.66 -29.81
N SER A 648 24.90 16.62 -30.78
CA SER A 648 25.10 15.48 -31.65
C SER A 648 26.52 14.97 -31.47
N PRO A 649 26.73 13.63 -31.38
CA PRO A 649 28.06 13.05 -31.47
C PRO A 649 28.65 13.39 -32.84
N THR A 650 29.91 13.83 -32.85
CA THR A 650 30.67 14.12 -34.06
C THR A 650 32.03 13.42 -34.01
N SER A 651 32.54 13.04 -35.19
CA SER A 651 33.93 12.59 -35.34
C SER A 651 34.91 13.76 -35.31
N ASP A 652 34.47 14.95 -35.75
CA ASP A 652 35.26 16.17 -35.79
C ASP A 652 34.71 17.24 -34.82
N PRO A 653 35.54 17.71 -33.87
CA PRO A 653 35.24 18.87 -33.03
C PRO A 653 34.86 20.12 -33.81
N GLU A 654 33.76 20.78 -33.44
CA GLU A 654 33.38 22.07 -34.01
C GLU A 654 34.31 23.19 -33.52
N GLU A 655 34.86 23.96 -34.46
CA GLU A 655 35.67 25.16 -34.18
C GLU A 655 34.82 26.21 -33.42
N GLY A 656 35.40 26.86 -32.41
CA GLY A 656 34.65 27.83 -31.59
C GLY A 656 33.85 27.24 -30.42
N ARG A 657 33.98 25.94 -30.12
CA ARG A 657 33.26 25.24 -29.04
C ARG A 657 34.17 24.36 -28.20
N VAL A 658 33.68 23.94 -27.03
CA VAL A 658 34.29 22.95 -26.14
C VAL A 658 33.90 21.54 -26.60
N SER A 659 34.86 20.63 -26.75
CA SER A 659 34.57 19.22 -27.00
C SER A 659 34.66 18.39 -25.73
N LEU A 660 33.70 17.50 -25.53
CA LEU A 660 33.68 16.50 -24.47
C LEU A 660 33.88 15.12 -25.10
N SER A 661 34.75 14.32 -24.51
CA SER A 661 34.89 12.88 -24.75
C SER A 661 34.74 12.16 -23.41
N LEU A 662 34.07 11.00 -23.44
CA LEU A 662 33.75 10.20 -22.27
C LEU A 662 34.50 8.87 -22.33
N ASP A 663 34.81 8.32 -21.16
CA ASP A 663 35.51 7.04 -21.10
C ASP A 663 34.69 5.91 -21.73
N GLY A 664 35.36 5.08 -22.54
CA GLY A 664 34.73 4.04 -23.38
C GLY A 664 34.27 4.48 -24.78
N GLU A 665 34.24 5.78 -25.10
CA GLU A 665 33.76 6.32 -26.38
C GLU A 665 34.93 6.89 -27.23
N THR A 666 35.70 6.00 -27.87
CA THR A 666 36.89 6.39 -28.66
C THR A 666 36.50 7.00 -30.01
N GLY A 667 36.97 8.22 -30.30
CA GLY A 667 36.72 8.90 -31.58
C GLY A 667 35.38 9.65 -31.65
N THR A 668 34.62 9.69 -30.56
CA THR A 668 33.34 10.40 -30.46
C THR A 668 33.50 11.65 -29.59
N TYR A 669 33.04 12.79 -30.10
CA TYR A 669 33.04 14.07 -29.39
C TYR A 669 31.63 14.67 -29.30
N TYR A 670 31.37 15.38 -28.21
CA TYR A 670 30.17 16.20 -28.02
C TYR A 670 30.57 17.67 -27.88
N THR A 671 29.96 18.59 -28.64
CA THR A 671 30.38 20.00 -28.68
C THR A 671 29.45 20.92 -27.88
N PHE A 672 30.04 21.81 -27.08
CA PHE A 672 29.35 22.68 -26.12
C PHE A 672 29.83 24.12 -26.20
N PRO A 673 28.98 25.11 -25.92
CA PRO A 673 29.40 26.52 -25.92
C PRO A 673 30.32 26.88 -24.75
N ASN A 674 30.30 26.11 -23.67
CA ASN A 674 31.12 26.33 -22.48
C ASN A 674 31.30 25.04 -21.67
N ILE A 675 32.20 25.10 -20.68
CA ILE A 675 32.57 23.98 -19.80
C ILE A 675 31.38 23.56 -18.92
N LYS A 676 30.51 24.49 -18.50
CA LYS A 676 29.31 24.20 -17.69
C LYS A 676 28.34 23.26 -18.41
N ALA A 677 28.09 23.53 -19.68
CA ALA A 677 27.19 22.71 -20.50
C ALA A 677 27.76 21.30 -20.73
N ALA A 678 29.06 21.21 -21.04
CA ALA A 678 29.76 19.93 -21.19
C ALA A 678 29.69 19.08 -19.91
N TYR A 679 29.92 19.71 -18.76
CA TYR A 679 29.81 19.06 -17.46
C TYR A 679 28.39 18.57 -17.17
N ASN A 680 27.38 19.44 -17.29
CA ASN A 680 26.00 19.07 -17.00
C ASN A 680 25.56 17.86 -17.84
N TYR A 681 26.00 17.78 -19.10
CA TYR A 681 25.76 16.62 -19.95
C TYR A 681 26.45 15.35 -19.43
N ALA A 682 27.77 15.40 -19.17
CA ALA A 682 28.53 14.25 -18.66
C ALA A 682 27.95 13.72 -17.34
N TYR A 683 27.58 14.63 -16.44
CA TYR A 683 27.12 14.33 -15.09
C TYR A 683 25.66 13.86 -15.04
N TYR A 684 24.72 14.64 -15.59
CA TYR A 684 23.29 14.35 -15.46
C TYR A 684 22.78 13.37 -16.52
N ILE A 685 23.32 13.38 -17.75
CA ILE A 685 22.87 12.51 -18.84
C ILE A 685 23.63 11.20 -18.85
N LYS A 686 24.95 11.28 -19.02
CA LYS A 686 25.79 10.10 -19.23
C LYS A 686 26.18 9.41 -17.92
N LYS A 687 26.02 10.10 -16.78
CA LYS A 687 26.38 9.62 -15.42
C LYS A 687 27.80 9.03 -15.39
N ASN A 688 28.71 9.61 -16.17
CA ASN A 688 30.06 9.09 -16.34
C ASN A 688 31.00 9.67 -15.28
N THR A 689 31.90 8.84 -14.75
CA THR A 689 32.87 9.21 -13.71
C THR A 689 34.19 9.72 -14.29
N VAL A 690 34.47 9.54 -15.59
CA VAL A 690 35.68 10.02 -16.25
C VAL A 690 35.28 10.98 -17.37
N ILE A 691 35.76 12.23 -17.28
CA ILE A 691 35.30 13.36 -18.09
C ILE A 691 36.51 14.01 -18.76
N ASN A 692 36.62 13.92 -20.09
CA ASN A 692 37.71 14.55 -20.85
C ASN A 692 37.18 15.73 -21.66
N ILE A 693 37.63 16.92 -21.32
CA ILE A 693 37.24 18.19 -21.95
C ILE A 693 38.42 18.68 -22.80
N LYS A 694 38.19 18.94 -24.08
CA LYS A 694 39.17 19.52 -25.02
C LYS A 694 38.69 20.89 -25.49
N LEU A 695 39.56 21.89 -25.43
CA LEU A 695 39.25 23.24 -25.91
C LEU A 695 39.48 23.33 -27.43
N ASN A 696 38.59 24.04 -28.13
CA ASN A 696 38.80 24.40 -29.54
C ASN A 696 38.66 25.92 -29.78
N ASN A 697 38.70 26.71 -28.69
CA ASN A 697 38.71 28.16 -28.68
C ASN A 697 39.20 28.71 -27.33
N ASP A 698 39.50 30.01 -27.31
CA ASP A 698 39.72 30.74 -26.07
C ASP A 698 38.41 30.88 -25.29
N ILE A 699 38.48 30.71 -23.96
CA ILE A 699 37.31 30.70 -23.07
C ILE A 699 37.56 31.61 -21.88
N ASP A 700 36.68 32.59 -21.65
CA ASP A 700 36.56 33.32 -20.38
C ASP A 700 35.37 32.72 -19.59
N SER A 701 35.68 31.89 -18.59
CA SER A 701 34.68 31.09 -17.90
C SER A 701 34.26 31.74 -16.57
N LYS A 702 33.04 32.30 -16.58
CA LYS A 702 32.40 33.02 -15.45
C LYS A 702 31.53 32.13 -14.56
N ASP A 703 31.47 30.83 -14.83
CA ASP A 703 30.48 29.94 -14.22
C ASP A 703 30.79 29.60 -12.76
N TYR A 704 29.75 29.16 -12.05
CA TYR A 704 29.84 28.55 -10.72
C TYR A 704 29.44 27.08 -10.82
N LEU A 705 30.41 26.16 -10.74
CA LEU A 705 30.19 24.73 -10.89
C LEU A 705 30.59 23.95 -9.65
N SER A 706 29.88 22.86 -9.39
CA SER A 706 30.27 21.84 -8.41
C SER A 706 30.17 20.46 -9.03
N PHE A 707 31.32 19.79 -9.15
CA PHE A 707 31.48 18.38 -9.47
C PHE A 707 31.43 17.59 -8.16
N GLY A 708 30.71 16.47 -8.10
CA GLY A 708 30.66 15.62 -6.90
C GLY A 708 32.00 14.92 -6.60
N SER A 709 32.05 14.04 -5.59
CA SER A 709 33.21 13.15 -5.37
C SER A 709 33.19 11.95 -6.31
N GLY A 710 34.36 11.44 -6.70
CA GLY A 710 34.48 10.23 -7.53
C GLY A 710 34.56 10.49 -9.04
N TYR A 711 34.79 11.75 -9.44
CA TYR A 711 34.97 12.14 -10.84
C TYR A 711 36.44 12.45 -11.16
N ASP A 712 36.90 11.94 -12.29
CA ASP A 712 38.22 12.18 -12.89
C ASP A 712 38.07 13.12 -14.09
N VAL A 713 38.47 14.38 -13.93
CA VAL A 713 38.29 15.41 -14.96
C VAL A 713 39.64 15.77 -15.61
N THR A 714 39.71 15.68 -16.94
CA THR A 714 40.87 16.14 -17.73
C THR A 714 40.46 17.33 -18.59
N ILE A 715 41.25 18.41 -18.57
CA ILE A 715 41.10 19.57 -19.46
C ILE A 715 42.33 19.63 -20.38
N ASN A 716 42.14 19.34 -21.65
CA ASN A 716 43.13 19.53 -22.71
C ASN A 716 42.98 20.91 -23.33
N LEU A 717 44.00 21.74 -23.16
CA LEU A 717 44.00 23.14 -23.59
C LEU A 717 44.17 23.31 -25.10
N ASN A 718 44.77 22.34 -25.78
CA ASN A 718 44.84 22.26 -27.25
C ASN A 718 45.30 23.57 -27.97
N GLY A 719 46.18 24.35 -27.33
CA GLY A 719 46.73 25.60 -27.84
C GLY A 719 45.97 26.86 -27.43
N TYR A 720 44.82 26.74 -26.78
CA TYR A 720 43.93 27.85 -26.46
C TYR A 720 44.10 28.41 -25.04
N HIS A 721 43.51 29.58 -24.81
CA HIS A 721 43.51 30.29 -23.54
C HIS A 721 42.24 29.99 -22.72
N LEU A 722 42.42 29.40 -21.53
CA LEU A 722 41.37 29.25 -20.53
C LEU A 722 41.56 30.28 -19.41
N LYS A 723 40.68 31.27 -19.37
CA LYS A 723 40.65 32.28 -18.31
C LYS A 723 39.54 31.95 -17.33
N PHE A 724 39.92 31.71 -16.08
CA PHE A 724 38.99 31.55 -14.98
C PHE A 724 38.64 32.91 -14.37
N THR A 725 37.35 33.26 -14.41
CA THR A 725 36.76 34.40 -13.69
C THR A 725 35.62 33.99 -12.75
N GLY A 726 35.11 32.76 -12.93
CA GLY A 726 34.15 32.08 -12.06
C GLY A 726 34.79 31.13 -11.04
N ARG A 727 33.98 30.23 -10.47
CA ARG A 727 34.42 29.24 -9.46
C ARG A 727 34.02 27.81 -9.81
N TYR A 728 34.94 26.87 -9.60
CA TYR A 728 34.81 25.48 -10.00
C TYR A 728 35.19 24.59 -8.82
N ASN A 729 34.21 23.90 -8.21
CA ASN A 729 34.42 23.00 -7.08
C ASN A 729 34.43 21.55 -7.57
N PHE A 730 35.44 20.76 -7.24
CA PHE A 730 35.52 19.34 -7.55
C PHE A 730 35.53 18.53 -6.26
N GLY A 731 34.53 17.66 -6.02
CA GLY A 731 34.41 16.84 -4.82
C GLY A 731 33.20 17.14 -3.93
N THR A 732 33.04 16.36 -2.85
CA THR A 732 31.94 16.54 -1.88
C THR A 732 32.26 17.60 -0.83
N ASN A 733 31.21 18.30 -0.37
CA ASN A 733 31.22 19.56 0.40
C ASN A 733 31.57 20.78 -0.44
N SER A 734 30.51 21.43 -0.95
CA SER A 734 30.52 22.84 -1.32
C SER A 734 31.16 23.63 -0.18
N ALA A 735 32.26 24.33 -0.48
CA ALA A 735 32.80 25.36 0.38
C ALA A 735 31.66 26.22 0.94
N ASP A 736 31.78 26.63 2.19
CA ASP A 736 30.99 27.71 2.75
C ASP A 736 31.03 28.87 1.74
N LYS A 737 29.90 29.16 1.09
CA LYS A 737 29.80 30.14 -0.01
C LYS A 737 30.24 31.54 0.42
N SER A 738 30.49 31.76 1.72
CA SER A 738 30.97 33.00 2.32
C SER A 738 32.49 33.24 2.22
N LYS A 739 33.30 32.24 1.81
CA LYS A 739 34.77 32.36 1.71
C LYS A 739 35.26 32.09 0.30
N LEU A 740 35.44 33.15 -0.48
CA LEU A 740 35.49 33.14 -1.94
C LEU A 740 36.84 33.64 -2.46
N TYR A 741 37.87 32.81 -2.32
CA TYR A 741 39.26 33.25 -2.50
C TYR A 741 40.03 32.50 -3.60
N SER A 742 39.42 31.55 -4.32
CA SER A 742 40.08 30.80 -5.41
C SER A 742 39.12 30.53 -6.58
N ASN A 743 39.66 30.32 -7.79
CA ASN A 743 38.84 29.95 -8.95
C ASN A 743 38.55 28.45 -8.95
N ILE A 744 39.54 27.62 -8.58
CA ILE A 744 39.41 26.17 -8.56
C ILE A 744 39.51 25.69 -7.12
N TYR A 745 38.54 24.88 -6.72
CA TYR A 745 38.47 24.24 -5.42
C TYR A 745 38.45 22.73 -5.63
N LEU A 746 39.42 21.98 -5.11
CA LEU A 746 39.36 20.53 -5.09
C LEU A 746 39.21 20.02 -3.66
N PHE A 747 38.15 19.26 -3.40
CA PHE A 747 37.80 18.73 -2.09
C PHE A 747 37.65 17.22 -2.10
N ASN A 748 37.96 16.57 -0.98
CA ASN A 748 37.46 15.25 -0.61
C ASN A 748 37.34 14.22 -1.76
N GLY A 749 38.45 13.95 -2.46
CA GLY A 749 38.46 12.98 -3.57
C GLY A 749 38.27 13.58 -4.97
N GLY A 750 38.24 14.91 -5.10
CA GLY A 750 38.22 15.59 -6.39
C GLY A 750 39.54 15.39 -7.16
N ARG A 751 39.43 15.19 -8.48
CA ARG A 751 40.59 14.93 -9.35
C ARG A 751 40.52 15.77 -10.63
N LEU A 752 41.57 16.55 -10.90
CA LEU A 752 41.70 17.42 -12.07
C LEU A 752 43.06 17.26 -12.74
N THR A 753 43.08 17.13 -14.05
CA THR A 753 44.30 17.08 -14.86
C THR A 753 44.25 18.11 -15.97
N PHE A 754 45.27 18.96 -16.09
CA PHE A 754 45.47 19.81 -17.28
C PHE A 754 46.45 19.15 -18.24
N THR A 755 46.15 19.20 -19.54
CA THR A 755 47.02 18.64 -20.59
C THR A 755 47.15 19.56 -21.80
N GLY A 756 48.13 19.25 -22.66
CA GLY A 756 48.36 19.96 -23.92
C GLY A 756 49.16 21.26 -23.75
N ASN A 757 49.15 22.09 -24.80
CA ASN A 757 49.76 23.42 -24.83
C ASN A 757 48.64 24.48 -24.76
N GLY A 758 48.98 25.74 -24.51
CA GLY A 758 47.99 26.83 -24.41
C GLY A 758 48.29 27.74 -23.24
N LYS A 759 47.27 28.45 -22.74
CA LYS A 759 47.40 29.38 -21.62
C LYS A 759 46.26 29.19 -20.62
N VAL A 760 46.55 29.28 -19.33
CA VAL A 760 45.55 29.31 -18.25
C VAL A 760 45.80 30.55 -17.41
N THR A 761 44.76 31.35 -17.18
CA THR A 761 44.89 32.54 -16.33
C THR A 761 43.79 32.61 -15.28
N SER A 762 44.15 33.12 -14.11
CA SER A 762 43.23 33.39 -12.99
C SER A 762 43.07 34.90 -12.79
N ASP A 763 41.90 35.32 -12.29
CA ASP A 763 41.65 36.69 -11.84
C ASP A 763 41.66 36.85 -10.30
N VAL A 764 42.00 35.78 -9.58
CA VAL A 764 42.00 35.76 -8.12
C VAL A 764 43.21 36.49 -7.55
N THR A 765 42.93 37.52 -6.76
CA THR A 765 43.93 38.37 -6.10
C THR A 765 44.11 38.07 -4.61
N THR A 766 43.46 37.03 -4.07
CA THR A 766 43.41 36.78 -2.61
C THR A 766 44.21 35.55 -2.18
N ASP A 767 43.86 34.34 -2.64
CA ASP A 767 44.54 33.11 -2.21
C ASP A 767 45.36 32.43 -3.31
N ALA A 768 44.71 31.72 -4.22
CA ALA A 768 45.34 30.89 -5.24
C ALA A 768 44.42 30.67 -6.44
N MET A 769 44.98 30.40 -7.62
CA MET A 769 44.20 29.87 -8.74
C MET A 769 43.49 28.57 -8.35
N CYS A 770 44.21 27.66 -7.67
CA CYS A 770 43.69 26.38 -7.22
C CYS A 770 43.94 26.14 -5.72
N TYR A 771 42.86 26.03 -4.94
CA TYR A 771 42.90 25.59 -3.55
C TYR A 771 42.42 24.15 -3.42
N MET A 772 43.21 23.32 -2.74
CA MET A 772 42.96 21.90 -2.57
C MET A 772 42.83 21.59 -1.09
N LYS A 773 41.69 21.01 -0.66
CA LYS A 773 41.50 20.60 0.74
C LYS A 773 40.94 19.18 0.88
N THR A 774 41.66 18.31 1.56
CA THR A 774 41.17 16.95 1.85
C THR A 774 40.78 16.81 3.32
N SER A 775 39.48 16.63 3.58
CA SER A 775 38.89 16.39 4.90
C SER A 775 38.10 15.06 4.93
N SER A 776 38.60 14.07 4.19
CA SER A 776 38.03 12.73 4.06
C SER A 776 39.14 11.69 3.97
N ALA A 777 38.79 10.40 3.86
CA ALA A 777 39.76 9.32 3.61
C ALA A 777 40.25 9.27 2.14
N THR A 778 39.62 10.00 1.22
CA THR A 778 39.90 9.92 -0.22
C THR A 778 40.88 11.00 -0.66
N ASN A 779 41.95 10.61 -1.35
CA ASN A 779 42.95 11.54 -1.88
C ASN A 779 42.36 12.48 -2.93
N THR A 780 42.75 13.75 -2.85
CA THR A 780 42.40 14.79 -3.83
C THR A 780 43.62 15.04 -4.71
N SER A 781 43.48 15.11 -6.04
CA SER A 781 44.63 15.22 -6.93
C SER A 781 44.51 16.31 -8.00
N LEU A 782 45.59 17.04 -8.21
CA LEU A 782 45.77 17.99 -9.31
C LEU A 782 47.02 17.62 -10.10
N THR A 783 46.91 17.52 -11.41
CA THR A 783 48.04 17.17 -12.28
C THR A 783 48.17 18.20 -13.41
N PHE A 784 49.37 18.74 -13.60
CA PHE A 784 49.74 19.55 -14.76
C PHE A 784 50.62 18.71 -15.69
N ASN A 785 50.07 18.31 -16.84
CA ASN A 785 50.66 17.33 -17.75
C ASN A 785 50.68 17.84 -19.20
N GLY A 786 51.49 18.86 -19.47
CA GLY A 786 51.63 19.49 -20.79
C GLY A 786 52.58 20.70 -20.74
N ASN A 787 52.73 21.44 -21.84
CA ASN A 787 53.63 22.61 -21.91
C ASN A 787 52.86 23.95 -21.97
N ALA A 788 51.73 24.04 -21.28
CA ALA A 788 50.94 25.27 -21.22
C ALA A 788 51.56 26.33 -20.30
N GLU A 789 51.19 27.60 -20.54
CA GLU A 789 51.50 28.73 -19.68
C GLU A 789 50.39 28.91 -18.64
N TYR A 790 50.74 28.99 -17.36
CA TYR A 790 49.83 29.20 -16.25
C TYR A 790 50.20 30.50 -15.55
N VAL A 791 49.26 31.46 -15.48
CA VAL A 791 49.48 32.77 -14.88
C VAL A 791 48.43 33.04 -13.81
N ALA A 792 48.87 33.27 -12.58
CA ALA A 792 47.99 33.67 -11.48
C ALA A 792 48.39 35.05 -10.94
N PRO A 793 47.46 35.90 -10.47
CA PRO A 793 47.84 37.15 -9.81
C PRO A 793 48.62 36.90 -8.52
N THR A 794 48.18 35.89 -7.76
CA THR A 794 48.78 35.43 -6.51
C THR A 794 49.41 34.04 -6.68
N ARG A 795 48.94 33.03 -5.95
CA ARG A 795 49.51 31.68 -5.95
C ARG A 795 48.91 30.83 -7.07
N MET A 796 49.68 29.86 -7.56
CA MET A 796 49.16 28.85 -8.49
C MET A 796 48.34 27.80 -7.74
N VAL A 797 48.91 27.21 -6.69
CA VAL A 797 48.30 26.11 -5.93
C VAL A 797 48.51 26.29 -4.43
N TRP A 798 47.47 26.01 -3.65
CA TRP A 798 47.53 25.86 -2.20
C TRP A 798 46.90 24.52 -1.77
N THR A 799 47.64 23.67 -1.06
CA THR A 799 47.14 22.39 -0.51
C THR A 799 46.95 22.38 1.01
N GLU A 800 45.86 21.76 1.50
CA GLU A 800 45.53 21.61 2.93
C GLU A 800 44.84 20.27 3.27
N ARG A 801 45.17 19.66 4.40
CA ARG A 801 44.42 18.56 5.03
C ARG A 801 43.59 19.13 6.17
N GLY A 802 42.32 18.75 6.19
CA GLY A 802 41.44 19.05 7.33
C GLY A 802 41.91 18.34 8.59
N LYS A 803 41.45 18.82 9.74
CA LYS A 803 41.61 18.17 11.04
C LYS A 803 40.29 17.54 11.47
N LYS A 804 40.37 16.32 12.01
CA LYS A 804 39.27 15.66 12.71
C LYS A 804 39.02 16.39 14.03
N SER A 805 37.88 16.15 14.68
CA SER A 805 37.59 16.70 16.02
C SER A 805 38.63 16.29 17.07
N SER A 806 39.34 15.18 16.84
CA SER A 806 40.48 14.71 17.64
C SER A 806 41.77 15.53 17.47
N GLY A 807 41.79 16.52 16.58
CA GLY A 807 42.97 17.32 16.24
C GLY A 807 43.94 16.67 15.23
N SER A 808 43.80 15.37 14.96
CA SER A 808 44.59 14.64 13.94
C SER A 808 44.15 14.99 12.52
N LEU A 809 45.06 14.92 11.54
CA LEU A 809 44.73 15.12 10.12
C LEU A 809 43.85 14.00 9.57
N TYR A 810 43.04 14.29 8.54
CA TYR A 810 42.30 13.28 7.78
C TYR A 810 43.21 12.42 6.91
N ASP A 811 42.90 11.13 6.76
CA ASP A 811 43.78 10.13 6.14
C ASP A 811 44.06 10.43 4.65
N GLY A 812 43.09 11.00 3.94
CA GLY A 812 43.26 11.44 2.56
C GLY A 812 44.25 12.60 2.44
N ILE A 813 45.02 12.58 1.34
CA ILE A 813 46.12 13.51 1.10
C ILE A 813 45.86 14.31 -0.18
N PRO A 814 45.86 15.66 -0.13
CA PRO A 814 45.87 16.47 -1.34
C PRO A 814 47.25 16.37 -2.01
N THR A 815 47.27 16.02 -3.29
CA THR A 815 48.50 15.76 -4.05
C THR A 815 48.50 16.56 -5.34
N CYS A 816 49.53 17.39 -5.55
CA CYS A 816 49.77 18.12 -6.79
C CYS A 816 50.99 17.53 -7.51
N VAL A 817 50.87 17.28 -8.81
CA VAL A 817 51.95 16.77 -9.66
C VAL A 817 52.15 17.70 -10.85
N VAL A 818 53.38 18.14 -11.08
CA VAL A 818 53.77 18.97 -12.23
C VAL A 818 54.75 18.20 -13.10
N ASN A 819 54.30 17.81 -14.30
CA ASN A 819 55.16 17.13 -15.29
C ASN A 819 55.79 18.11 -16.28
N GLY A 820 55.16 19.28 -16.49
CA GLY A 820 55.62 20.32 -17.42
C GLY A 820 54.75 21.57 -17.34
N GLY A 821 55.10 22.59 -18.13
CA GLY A 821 54.40 23.87 -18.21
C GLY A 821 55.27 25.05 -17.79
N ARG A 822 54.76 26.26 -17.97
CA ARG A 822 55.39 27.53 -17.55
C ARG A 822 54.50 28.21 -16.53
N PHE A 823 54.96 28.36 -15.31
CA PHE A 823 54.18 28.88 -14.20
C PHE A 823 54.73 30.24 -13.80
N SER A 824 53.87 31.26 -13.85
CA SER A 824 54.22 32.60 -13.41
C SER A 824 53.14 33.19 -12.50
N GLN A 825 53.59 34.11 -11.65
CA GLN A 825 52.72 34.95 -10.83
C GLN A 825 52.98 36.42 -11.13
N LEU A 826 51.95 37.26 -11.07
CA LEU A 826 52.08 38.69 -11.35
C LEU A 826 52.71 39.46 -10.18
N GLU A 827 52.55 38.93 -8.96
CA GLU A 827 53.13 39.50 -7.74
C GLU A 827 54.24 38.58 -7.19
N LYS A 828 55.29 39.18 -6.61
CA LYS A 828 56.35 38.42 -5.95
C LYS A 828 55.83 37.76 -4.67
N GLY A 829 55.69 36.43 -4.67
CA GLY A 829 55.09 35.67 -3.58
C GLY A 829 55.31 34.15 -3.67
N GLU A 830 54.32 33.39 -3.18
CA GLU A 830 54.32 31.93 -3.08
C GLU A 830 53.71 31.27 -4.32
N LEU A 831 54.51 30.85 -5.30
CA LEU A 831 53.94 30.29 -6.53
C LEU A 831 53.23 28.95 -6.26
N PHE A 832 53.83 28.08 -5.45
CA PHE A 832 53.17 26.87 -4.92
C PHE A 832 53.33 26.81 -3.41
N TYR A 833 52.20 26.69 -2.69
CA TYR A 833 52.16 26.62 -1.24
C TYR A 833 51.59 25.29 -0.73
N VAL A 834 52.40 24.53 -0.01
CA VAL A 834 52.00 23.26 0.61
C VAL A 834 51.83 23.48 2.11
N TYR A 835 50.61 23.75 2.56
CA TYR A 835 50.32 23.84 4.00
C TYR A 835 50.31 22.45 4.64
N THR A 836 49.69 21.49 3.96
CA THR A 836 49.76 20.03 4.20
C THR A 836 49.45 19.30 2.90
N GLY A 837 49.96 18.09 2.71
CA GLY A 837 49.87 17.34 1.46
C GLY A 837 51.20 17.22 0.72
N ASN A 838 51.11 16.89 -0.57
CA ASN A 838 52.27 16.55 -1.39
C ASN A 838 52.32 17.39 -2.67
N LEU A 839 53.49 17.94 -2.99
CA LEU A 839 53.83 18.50 -4.30
C LEU A 839 55.00 17.71 -4.90
N THR A 840 54.84 17.21 -6.13
CA THR A 840 55.90 16.57 -6.90
C THR A 840 56.12 17.33 -8.21
N ILE A 841 57.36 17.75 -8.46
CA ILE A 841 57.75 18.46 -9.69
C ILE A 841 58.71 17.58 -10.46
N ASN A 842 58.26 17.06 -11.60
CA ASN A 842 59.07 16.28 -12.54
C ASN A 842 59.70 17.17 -13.64
N GLY A 843 59.11 18.34 -13.91
CA GLY A 843 59.58 19.26 -14.95
C GLY A 843 58.75 20.56 -14.99
N GLY A 844 59.14 21.50 -15.86
CA GLY A 844 58.48 22.80 -16.04
C GLY A 844 59.37 24.01 -15.76
N GLU A 845 58.88 25.21 -16.06
CA GLU A 845 59.53 26.49 -15.79
C GLU A 845 58.74 27.26 -14.73
N PHE A 846 59.42 27.77 -13.69
CA PHE A 846 58.79 28.42 -12.54
C PHE A 846 59.38 29.82 -12.36
N ASN A 847 58.56 30.84 -12.55
CA ASN A 847 58.95 32.23 -12.43
C ASN A 847 58.07 32.99 -11.44
N ALA A 848 58.63 33.20 -10.25
CA ALA A 848 58.02 33.93 -9.15
C ALA A 848 58.73 35.26 -8.86
N ASP A 849 59.36 35.85 -9.88
CA ASP A 849 60.20 37.06 -9.78
C ASP A 849 61.31 36.96 -8.71
N GLY A 850 61.97 35.79 -8.66
CA GLY A 850 63.04 35.50 -7.69
C GLY A 850 62.57 35.56 -6.24
N SER A 851 61.31 35.22 -5.98
CA SER A 851 60.80 35.02 -4.62
C SER A 851 61.53 33.86 -3.95
N LYS A 852 62.03 34.08 -2.73
CA LYS A 852 62.52 32.98 -1.88
C LYS A 852 61.42 31.99 -1.51
N PHE A 853 60.14 32.35 -1.71
CA PHE A 853 58.98 31.50 -1.46
C PHE A 853 58.43 30.87 -2.74
N THR A 854 59.18 30.84 -3.86
CA THR A 854 58.72 30.25 -5.13
C THR A 854 58.08 28.88 -4.92
N LEU A 855 58.73 28.01 -4.15
CA LEU A 855 58.12 26.82 -3.54
C LEU A 855 58.13 27.01 -2.02
N ASN A 856 56.97 26.94 -1.38
CA ASN A 856 56.83 27.14 0.06
C ASN A 856 56.14 25.96 0.74
N CYS A 857 56.68 25.49 1.87
CA CYS A 857 56.15 24.36 2.64
C CYS A 857 56.00 24.78 4.10
N PHE A 858 54.79 24.77 4.66
CA PHE A 858 54.58 25.34 5.99
C PHE A 858 55.41 24.65 7.09
N ASP A 859 56.38 25.38 7.66
CA ASP A 859 57.44 24.88 8.56
C ASP A 859 56.91 23.95 9.66
N ALA A 860 55.84 24.34 10.36
CA ALA A 860 55.31 23.58 11.50
C ALA A 860 54.65 22.25 11.09
N ASN A 861 54.27 22.11 9.81
CA ASN A 861 53.73 20.88 9.23
C ASN A 861 54.78 20.13 8.39
N ARG A 862 55.96 20.70 8.17
CA ARG A 862 57.11 20.02 7.58
C ARG A 862 57.96 19.37 8.66
N THR A 863 58.27 20.10 9.73
CA THR A 863 59.19 19.68 10.79
C THR A 863 58.56 19.90 12.16
N ASN A 864 58.65 18.90 13.03
CA ASN A 864 58.23 19.03 14.42
C ASN A 864 59.21 19.96 15.14
N LYS A 865 58.69 21.05 15.72
CA LYS A 865 59.51 22.10 16.36
C LYS A 865 60.28 21.62 17.59
N ASP A 866 59.80 20.57 18.27
CA ASP A 866 60.42 20.06 19.50
C ASP A 866 61.49 18.99 19.22
N THR A 867 61.35 18.25 18.12
CA THR A 867 62.24 17.12 17.79
C THR A 867 63.11 17.37 16.56
N ASN A 868 62.85 18.46 15.84
CA ASN A 868 63.45 18.79 14.54
C ASN A 868 63.33 17.67 13.49
N GLN A 869 62.37 16.75 13.66
CA GLN A 869 62.10 15.65 12.74
C GLN A 869 61.01 16.01 11.74
N ASN A 870 61.14 15.54 10.50
CA ASN A 870 60.12 15.73 9.47
C ASN A 870 58.82 15.01 9.88
N THR A 871 57.69 15.73 9.92
CA THR A 871 56.39 15.16 10.33
C THR A 871 55.70 14.41 9.20
N GLY A 872 56.16 14.59 7.96
CA GLY A 872 55.56 14.03 6.74
C GLY A 872 54.19 14.62 6.40
N ALA A 873 53.71 15.65 7.11
CA ALA A 873 52.38 16.21 6.88
C ALA A 873 52.33 17.19 5.70
N ALA A 874 53.43 17.86 5.38
CA ALA A 874 53.64 18.70 4.20
C ALA A 874 54.96 18.32 3.50
N LYS A 875 54.92 18.03 2.20
CA LYS A 875 56.08 17.53 1.44
C LYS A 875 56.16 18.15 0.05
N ILE A 876 57.36 18.62 -0.32
CA ILE A 876 57.73 19.02 -1.67
C ILE A 876 58.85 18.08 -2.15
N THR A 877 58.79 17.63 -3.39
CA THR A 877 59.83 16.80 -4.02
C THR A 877 60.06 17.27 -5.44
N VAL A 878 61.31 17.62 -5.76
CA VAL A 878 61.71 18.14 -7.08
C VAL A 878 62.67 17.14 -7.74
N LEU A 879 62.27 16.65 -8.91
CA LEU A 879 63.03 15.74 -9.77
C LEU A 879 63.45 16.38 -11.10
N GLY A 880 62.99 17.61 -11.37
CA GLY A 880 63.33 18.33 -12.60
C GLY A 880 62.73 19.73 -12.63
N GLY A 881 63.01 20.48 -13.70
CA GLY A 881 62.47 21.82 -13.95
C GLY A 881 63.51 22.94 -13.85
N ARG A 882 63.07 24.15 -14.20
CA ARG A 882 63.89 25.37 -14.27
C ARG A 882 63.25 26.48 -13.43
N PHE A 883 64.00 27.05 -12.49
CA PHE A 883 63.49 27.97 -11.47
C PHE A 883 64.20 29.32 -11.54
N TYR A 884 63.45 30.42 -11.71
CA TYR A 884 64.04 31.76 -11.87
C TYR A 884 64.48 32.32 -10.52
N LYS A 885 65.78 32.57 -10.35
CA LYS A 885 66.40 33.14 -9.15
C LYS A 885 66.01 32.43 -7.84
N PHE A 886 65.68 31.14 -7.92
CA PHE A 886 65.29 30.30 -6.79
C PHE A 886 66.02 28.97 -6.89
N ASP A 887 66.81 28.63 -5.88
CA ASP A 887 67.50 27.35 -5.79
C ASP A 887 66.67 26.35 -4.98
N PRO A 888 66.01 25.35 -5.62
CA PRO A 888 65.26 24.34 -4.88
C PRO A 888 66.14 23.43 -4.01
N ALA A 889 67.46 23.40 -4.22
CA ALA A 889 68.38 22.63 -3.38
C ALA A 889 68.86 23.40 -2.13
N ASN A 890 68.60 24.70 -2.06
CA ASN A 890 69.00 25.55 -0.94
C ASN A 890 67.96 26.67 -0.72
N ASN A 891 66.75 26.28 -0.30
CA ASN A 891 65.66 27.21 -0.12
C ASN A 891 65.89 28.14 1.09
N ALA A 892 66.19 29.41 0.81
CA ALA A 892 66.47 30.43 1.82
C ALA A 892 65.25 30.84 2.67
N ALA A 893 64.02 30.58 2.24
CA ALA A 893 62.82 30.86 3.04
C ALA A 893 62.69 29.93 4.26
N GLU A 894 63.24 28.73 4.15
CA GLU A 894 62.99 27.59 5.04
C GLU A 894 64.18 27.26 5.93
N GLY A 895 65.21 28.10 5.87
CA GLY A 895 66.51 27.92 6.51
C GLY A 895 67.57 27.41 5.53
N ALA A 896 68.81 27.89 5.70
CA ALA A 896 69.95 27.50 4.88
C ALA A 896 70.16 25.98 4.87
N GLY A 897 70.38 25.40 3.68
CA GLY A 897 70.55 23.96 3.49
C GLY A 897 69.25 23.17 3.32
N THR A 898 68.08 23.83 3.29
CA THR A 898 66.82 23.14 2.98
C THR A 898 66.78 22.72 1.51
N ASN A 899 66.78 21.41 1.28
CA ASN A 899 66.83 20.81 -0.04
C ASN A 899 65.49 20.13 -0.39
N TYR A 900 64.81 20.60 -1.42
CA TYR A 900 63.60 19.98 -1.99
C TYR A 900 63.90 19.04 -3.16
N VAL A 901 65.14 19.04 -3.65
CA VAL A 901 65.60 18.15 -4.70
C VAL A 901 65.76 16.74 -4.15
N LEU A 902 65.20 15.75 -4.86
CA LEU A 902 65.27 14.35 -4.46
C LEU A 902 66.73 13.85 -4.55
N THR A 903 67.10 12.92 -3.66
CA THR A 903 68.41 12.22 -3.75
C THR A 903 68.61 11.61 -5.14
N GLY A 904 69.81 11.79 -5.70
CA GLY A 904 70.14 11.40 -7.08
C GLY A 904 69.83 12.49 -8.12
N TYR A 905 69.43 13.69 -7.68
CA TYR A 905 69.24 14.89 -8.49
C TYR A 905 69.96 16.09 -7.88
N LYS A 906 70.35 17.05 -8.72
CA LYS A 906 71.06 18.28 -8.34
C LYS A 906 70.47 19.52 -8.99
N SER A 907 70.57 20.65 -8.29
CA SER A 907 70.22 21.98 -8.81
C SER A 907 71.49 22.68 -9.30
N VAL A 908 71.52 23.08 -10.58
CA VAL A 908 72.69 23.70 -11.22
C VAL A 908 72.34 25.13 -11.67
N PRO A 909 73.14 26.14 -11.28
CA PRO A 909 72.97 27.50 -11.78
C PRO A 909 73.16 27.59 -13.30
N ASP A 910 72.27 28.29 -13.98
CA ASP A 910 72.27 28.61 -15.41
C ASP A 910 71.83 30.07 -15.61
N GLY A 911 72.78 31.00 -15.49
CA GLY A 911 72.50 32.44 -15.50
C GLY A 911 71.58 32.84 -14.33
N ASP A 912 70.44 33.47 -14.65
CA ASP A 912 69.42 33.85 -13.67
C ASP A 912 68.51 32.68 -13.25
N TRP A 913 68.77 31.46 -13.73
CA TRP A 913 67.94 30.28 -13.46
C TRP A 913 68.71 29.20 -12.72
N TYR A 914 67.99 28.30 -12.07
CA TYR A 914 68.49 27.03 -11.55
C TYR A 914 67.78 25.89 -12.26
N ILE A 915 68.54 24.92 -12.76
CA ILE A 915 68.01 23.74 -13.47
C ILE A 915 68.23 22.51 -12.61
N VAL A 916 67.16 21.76 -12.36
CA VAL A 916 67.26 20.45 -11.69
C VAL A 916 67.45 19.35 -12.71
N THR A 917 68.52 18.56 -12.53
CA THR A 917 68.90 17.45 -13.40
C THR A 917 69.25 16.23 -12.56
N SER A 918 69.16 15.02 -13.12
CA SER A 918 69.71 13.82 -12.48
C SER A 918 71.22 13.98 -12.28
N GLU A 919 71.74 13.51 -11.15
CA GLU A 919 73.16 13.64 -10.78
C GLU A 919 74.14 13.04 -11.79
#